data_AF-A0A9N9DNB2-F1
#
_entry.id   AF-A0A9N9DNB2-F1
#
_cell.length_a   1.000
_cell.length_b   1.000
_cell.length_c   1.000
_cell.angle_alpha   90.00
_cell.angle_beta   90.00
_cell.angle_gamma   90.00
#
_symmetry.space_group_name_H-M   'P 1'
#
loop_
_entity.id
_entity.type
_entity.pdbx_description
1 polymer ?
#
loop_
_entity_poly.entity_id
_entity_poly.type
_entity_poly.pdbx_seq_one_letter_code
_entity_poly.pdbx_strand_id
1 'polypeptide(L)'
;PLNIGSDDAISIKELAYIAFETIGIAKEQIRLITEENKPVGVKNRNSDNTLISQVLGWSPKTSLRKGMEKTTTWIKNEIEKELNKCKNEPTRKELKESYRNSNVTKILDEGIKFGILLPITSRGLESPDDYLYHLRNFIQSVYETTQINIAGINGIKFSVKFFIGIDKDDHPIENNVVEQILKEYGFIDVEMREFDLPSGSICKIWNDLAINAYNQMCDYIVLFDNGIIIESTNWMSKIHEEFVKISNEKKVPYGFGMVTFTETTSPGLPKFPVISRLHIDIFNGIPFPQVFTNQDATSSFLFQLYRRFGCSVMSKRIKLMKIIESSKKQQYENDWSFSILDNAVLSVEKWMQNTIENPIPKLLTIDIVVPTYRVLLQFLEPIIRLKRSKTASTSIIMVVDDPNSPNIPDLKKYEHDEFVRIIVHEKNLGASEARNRGLKESCADYVFFIDDDLFVEPDMLIEAERIIRKFPKACGFVGCTKFPDPTNAIFTSAVKMSGLVSSFDVAERIEEDIPWGITANLIVRRYKDNIEFNTIFPKTGGGEDIDFCLQKRHFFKRNIQGSEGFRGAPLVRAVHPWWNNGKRSYRRFATWGYADGLLIKLYPEYSYKDGFPDDPERLLMLLSLLTIFLFTKIFISNQMLNELILVTIISIPLVVVANILVTVTRLVILEPESNVPELKGYRRVIAASETVIIRLAANLGKLYGLLSRKDWDYIGWRFDYQTGRFGDRFKNITRQSSKTTFSLWVLLVLLTFSYIRFNTHKLERILEYDENILRKVTLVIDSYEYWRNIAYDKDQVILLQLSEHFDADSYEQAVQTIRNTLLEMFLRAKPTIVVNNSYEDEHNLGFSNNEIDDEGTKKLEDALCINNLLTSLVLSDGRVKSVSYKNTLS
;
A
#
# COMPACT_ATOMS: atom_id res chain seq x y z
N PRO A 1 -54.32 14.66 1.17
CA PRO A 1 -53.99 13.54 0.25
C PRO A 1 -55.14 13.38 -0.75
N LEU A 2 -54.85 13.08 -2.02
CA LEU A 2 -55.90 12.75 -3.00
C LEU A 2 -56.26 11.27 -2.83
N ASN A 3 -57.53 10.97 -2.53
CA ASN A 3 -58.03 9.60 -2.54
C ASN A 3 -58.23 9.15 -3.98
N ILE A 4 -57.78 7.93 -4.30
CA ILE A 4 -57.87 7.33 -5.63
C ILE A 4 -58.48 5.95 -5.47
N GLY A 5 -59.67 5.75 -6.03
CA GLY A 5 -60.36 4.47 -5.98
C GLY A 5 -61.69 4.50 -6.70
N SER A 6 -62.40 3.37 -6.67
CA SER A 6 -63.79 3.32 -7.13
C SER A 6 -64.70 3.96 -6.07
N ASP A 7 -65.60 4.82 -6.51
CA ASP A 7 -66.70 5.40 -5.74
C ASP A 7 -67.88 4.42 -5.60
N ASP A 8 -67.85 3.27 -6.30
CA ASP A 8 -68.81 2.19 -6.13
C ASP A 8 -68.67 1.55 -4.73
N ALA A 9 -69.73 1.60 -3.93
CA ALA A 9 -69.77 0.90 -2.65
C ALA A 9 -69.84 -0.61 -2.87
N ILE A 10 -68.82 -1.33 -2.38
CA ILE A 10 -68.78 -2.80 -2.46
C ILE A 10 -68.46 -3.45 -1.12
N SER A 11 -69.22 -4.50 -0.79
CA SER A 11 -68.92 -5.39 0.34
C SER A 11 -67.96 -6.52 -0.08
N ILE A 12 -67.31 -7.14 0.89
CA ILE A 12 -66.42 -8.29 0.62
C ILE A 12 -67.18 -9.48 -0.01
N LYS A 13 -68.46 -9.64 0.34
CA LYS A 13 -69.32 -10.71 -0.21
C LYS A 13 -69.60 -10.46 -1.68
N GLU A 14 -69.96 -9.24 -2.05
CA GLU A 14 -70.19 -8.86 -3.44
C GLU A 14 -68.92 -8.98 -4.28
N LEU A 15 -67.78 -8.56 -3.74
CA LEU A 15 -66.49 -8.72 -4.40
C LEU A 15 -66.16 -10.20 -4.67
N ALA A 16 -66.40 -11.08 -3.68
CA ALA A 16 -66.21 -12.52 -3.84
C ALA A 16 -67.11 -13.09 -4.94
N TYR A 17 -68.39 -12.71 -4.98
CA TYR A 17 -69.29 -13.14 -6.05
C TYR A 17 -68.83 -12.65 -7.43
N ILE A 18 -68.39 -11.39 -7.57
CA ILE A 18 -67.83 -10.89 -8.82
C ILE A 18 -66.65 -11.77 -9.26
N ALA A 19 -65.72 -12.09 -8.34
CA ALA A 19 -64.58 -12.94 -8.66
C ALA A 19 -65.00 -14.34 -9.15
N PHE A 20 -65.96 -14.99 -8.50
CA PHE A 20 -66.48 -16.29 -8.94
C PHE A 20 -67.22 -16.22 -10.29
N GLU A 21 -68.00 -15.18 -10.52
CA GLU A 21 -68.68 -14.96 -11.79
C GLU A 21 -67.67 -14.79 -12.94
N THR A 22 -66.52 -14.13 -12.69
CA THR A 22 -65.48 -13.97 -13.73
C THR A 22 -64.83 -15.29 -14.18
N ILE A 23 -64.95 -16.36 -13.38
CA ILE A 23 -64.53 -17.73 -13.76
C ILE A 23 -65.70 -18.63 -14.16
N GLY A 24 -66.91 -18.06 -14.32
CA GLY A 24 -68.11 -18.79 -14.78
C GLY A 24 -68.83 -19.60 -13.69
N ILE A 25 -68.58 -19.32 -12.41
CA ILE A 25 -69.30 -19.96 -11.29
C ILE A 25 -70.45 -19.05 -10.89
N ALA A 26 -71.68 -19.58 -10.97
CA ALA A 26 -72.88 -18.82 -10.63
C ALA A 26 -73.02 -18.67 -9.11
N LYS A 27 -73.63 -17.57 -8.66
CA LYS A 27 -73.80 -17.23 -7.24
C LYS A 27 -74.49 -18.34 -6.45
N GLU A 28 -75.43 -19.04 -7.06
CA GLU A 28 -76.23 -20.12 -6.48
C GLU A 28 -75.40 -21.38 -6.17
N GLN A 29 -74.24 -21.51 -6.81
CA GLN A 29 -73.33 -22.65 -6.63
C GLN A 29 -72.35 -22.44 -5.45
N ILE A 30 -72.37 -21.27 -4.81
CA ILE A 30 -71.37 -20.85 -3.84
C ILE A 30 -72.01 -20.70 -2.46
N ARG A 31 -71.44 -21.39 -1.47
CA ARG A 31 -71.75 -21.17 -0.05
C ARG A 31 -70.60 -20.45 0.62
N LEU A 32 -70.78 -19.15 0.90
CA LEU A 32 -69.82 -18.39 1.71
C LEU A 32 -70.07 -18.68 3.20
N ILE A 33 -69.03 -19.11 3.91
CA ILE A 33 -69.05 -19.33 5.36
C ILE A 33 -68.26 -18.20 6.00
N THR A 34 -68.90 -17.43 6.88
CA THR A 34 -68.25 -16.34 7.63
C THR A 34 -68.03 -16.75 9.08
N GLU A 35 -66.85 -16.47 9.62
CA GLU A 35 -66.56 -16.70 11.04
C GLU A 35 -67.08 -15.52 11.88
N GLU A 36 -68.14 -15.75 12.64
CA GLU A 36 -68.85 -14.70 13.40
C GLU A 36 -68.12 -14.26 14.67
N ASN A 37 -67.14 -15.04 15.13
CA ASN A 37 -66.36 -14.77 16.35
C ASN A 37 -65.17 -13.81 16.12
N LYS A 38 -64.97 -13.33 14.88
CA LYS A 38 -63.84 -12.46 14.50
C LYS A 38 -64.27 -10.99 14.37
N PRO A 39 -63.35 -10.02 14.56
CA PRO A 39 -63.66 -8.61 14.43
C PRO A 39 -64.29 -8.29 13.07
N VAL A 40 -65.44 -7.62 13.09
CA VAL A 40 -66.16 -7.23 11.87
C VAL A 40 -65.53 -5.96 11.31
N GLY A 41 -64.97 -6.03 10.10
CA GLY A 41 -64.45 -4.87 9.37
C GLY A 41 -65.55 -3.94 8.86
N VAL A 42 -65.15 -2.88 8.14
CA VAL A 42 -66.09 -1.96 7.49
C VAL A 42 -67.04 -2.70 6.54
N LYS A 43 -68.34 -2.38 6.60
CA LYS A 43 -69.40 -3.09 5.85
C LYS A 43 -69.19 -3.02 4.33
N ASN A 44 -68.89 -1.82 3.82
CA ASN A 44 -68.62 -1.54 2.42
C ASN A 44 -67.35 -0.69 2.31
N ARG A 45 -66.65 -0.77 1.17
CA ARG A 45 -65.56 0.15 0.82
C ARG A 45 -65.94 0.92 -0.44
N ASN A 46 -65.72 2.24 -0.40
CA ASN A 46 -65.77 3.16 -1.54
C ASN A 46 -64.78 4.31 -1.29
N SER A 47 -64.36 4.95 -2.38
CA SER A 47 -63.50 6.13 -2.35
C SER A 47 -64.33 7.39 -2.51
N ASP A 48 -64.12 8.38 -1.65
CA ASP A 48 -64.61 9.74 -1.92
C ASP A 48 -63.70 10.41 -2.95
N ASN A 49 -64.18 10.48 -4.18
CA ASN A 49 -63.45 11.02 -5.32
C ASN A 49 -63.70 12.52 -5.55
N THR A 50 -64.41 13.21 -4.65
CA THR A 50 -64.79 14.62 -4.82
C THR A 50 -63.56 15.50 -5.06
N LEU A 51 -62.54 15.37 -4.22
CA LEU A 51 -61.32 16.20 -4.28
C LEU A 51 -60.46 15.89 -5.51
N ILE A 52 -60.29 14.62 -5.89
CA ILE A 52 -59.49 14.25 -7.07
C ILE A 52 -60.15 14.66 -8.38
N SER A 53 -61.48 14.58 -8.45
CA SER A 53 -62.23 15.04 -9.62
C SER A 53 -62.09 16.56 -9.81
N GLN A 54 -62.09 17.34 -8.72
CA GLN A 54 -61.91 18.79 -8.79
C GLN A 54 -60.50 19.20 -9.19
N VAL A 55 -59.48 18.55 -8.63
CA VAL A 55 -58.07 18.95 -8.81
C VAL A 55 -57.50 18.42 -10.13
N LEU A 56 -57.86 17.19 -10.53
CA LEU A 56 -57.23 16.49 -11.65
C LEU A 56 -58.20 16.12 -12.78
N GLY A 57 -59.51 16.34 -12.63
CA GLY A 57 -60.51 15.88 -13.62
C GLY A 57 -60.51 14.37 -13.84
N TRP A 58 -60.05 13.61 -12.84
CA TRP A 58 -59.81 12.17 -12.97
C TRP A 58 -60.91 11.34 -12.30
N SER A 59 -61.32 10.27 -12.96
CA SER A 59 -62.22 9.23 -12.42
C SER A 59 -61.80 7.84 -12.94
N PRO A 60 -62.12 6.75 -12.22
CA PRO A 60 -61.81 5.40 -12.66
C PRO A 60 -62.55 5.06 -13.96
N LYS A 61 -61.79 4.81 -15.04
CA LYS A 61 -62.34 4.45 -16.37
C LYS A 61 -62.70 2.97 -16.51
N THR A 62 -62.33 2.14 -15.54
CA THR A 62 -62.54 0.68 -15.56
C THR A 62 -63.39 0.31 -14.36
N SER A 63 -64.55 -0.30 -14.61
CA SER A 63 -65.39 -0.83 -13.54
C SER A 63 -64.68 -1.97 -12.82
N LEU A 64 -65.04 -2.17 -11.54
CA LEU A 64 -64.44 -3.22 -10.73
C LEU A 64 -64.61 -4.62 -11.35
N ARG A 65 -65.77 -4.90 -11.96
CA ARG A 65 -66.04 -6.15 -12.69
C ARG A 65 -65.04 -6.34 -13.84
N LYS A 66 -64.88 -5.33 -14.71
CA LYS A 66 -63.96 -5.38 -15.84
C LYS A 66 -62.50 -5.50 -15.40
N GLY A 67 -62.15 -4.88 -14.27
CA GLY A 67 -60.86 -5.05 -13.61
C GLY A 67 -60.65 -6.49 -13.15
N MET A 68 -61.65 -7.06 -12.48
CA MET A 68 -61.61 -8.44 -11.99
C MET A 68 -61.49 -9.45 -13.13
N GLU A 69 -62.21 -9.28 -14.24
CA GLU A 69 -62.11 -10.16 -15.42
C GLU A 69 -60.68 -10.21 -15.97
N LYS A 70 -60.02 -9.05 -16.07
CA LYS A 70 -58.62 -8.97 -16.49
C LYS A 70 -57.70 -9.66 -15.49
N THR A 71 -57.88 -9.40 -14.20
CA THR A 71 -57.08 -9.99 -13.12
C THR A 71 -57.20 -11.51 -13.12
N THR A 72 -58.42 -12.03 -13.16
CA THR A 72 -58.71 -13.47 -13.22
C THR A 72 -58.06 -14.12 -14.44
N THR A 73 -58.16 -13.48 -15.61
CA THR A 73 -57.51 -13.97 -16.84
C THR A 73 -55.99 -14.03 -16.68
N TRP A 74 -55.39 -12.99 -16.08
CA TRP A 74 -53.95 -12.97 -15.80
C TRP A 74 -53.54 -14.06 -14.81
N ILE A 75 -54.25 -14.22 -13.69
CA ILE A 75 -53.99 -15.27 -12.68
C ILE A 75 -54.02 -16.65 -13.34
N LYS A 76 -55.03 -16.92 -14.19
CA LYS A 76 -55.13 -18.17 -14.93
C LYS A 76 -53.89 -18.43 -15.78
N ASN A 77 -53.44 -17.43 -16.54
CA ASN A 77 -52.26 -17.55 -17.40
C ASN A 77 -50.98 -17.81 -16.59
N GLU A 78 -50.80 -17.17 -15.43
CA GLU A 78 -49.65 -17.41 -14.57
C GLU A 78 -49.66 -18.83 -13.98
N ILE A 79 -50.81 -19.31 -13.51
CA ILE A 79 -50.97 -20.70 -13.05
C ILE A 79 -50.65 -21.68 -14.19
N GLU A 80 -51.13 -21.43 -15.41
CA GLU A 80 -50.83 -22.28 -16.57
C GLU A 80 -49.33 -22.30 -16.91
N LYS A 81 -48.63 -21.16 -16.83
CA LYS A 81 -47.17 -21.10 -17.02
C LYS A 81 -46.42 -21.95 -16.01
N GLU A 82 -46.78 -21.86 -14.73
CA GLU A 82 -46.14 -22.66 -13.67
C GLU A 82 -46.43 -24.16 -13.85
N LEU A 83 -47.68 -24.51 -14.17
CA LEU A 83 -48.05 -25.90 -14.44
C LEU A 83 -47.32 -26.49 -15.66
N ASN A 84 -46.95 -25.68 -16.65
CA ASN A 84 -46.20 -26.13 -17.82
C ASN A 84 -44.70 -26.36 -17.52
N LYS A 85 -44.17 -25.87 -16.39
CA LYS A 85 -42.78 -26.13 -15.95
C LYS A 85 -42.64 -27.50 -15.25
N CYS A 86 -43.74 -28.06 -14.74
CA CYS A 86 -43.72 -29.38 -14.10
C CYS A 86 -43.50 -30.47 -15.15
N LYS A 87 -42.48 -31.32 -14.95
CA LYS A 87 -42.09 -32.39 -15.90
C LYS A 87 -42.93 -33.67 -15.79
N ASN A 88 -43.71 -33.80 -14.72
CA ASN A 88 -44.34 -35.05 -14.30
C ASN A 88 -45.70 -34.78 -13.62
N GLU A 89 -46.67 -35.66 -13.89
CA GLU A 89 -48.07 -35.54 -13.45
C GLU A 89 -48.27 -35.49 -11.91
N PRO A 90 -47.52 -36.22 -11.07
CA PRO A 90 -47.66 -36.12 -9.62
C PRO A 90 -47.38 -34.71 -9.09
N THR A 91 -46.29 -34.09 -9.53
CA THR A 91 -45.89 -32.73 -9.14
C THR A 91 -46.89 -31.68 -9.64
N ARG A 92 -47.46 -31.90 -10.84
CA ARG A 92 -48.51 -31.05 -11.38
C ARG A 92 -49.80 -31.14 -10.55
N LYS A 93 -50.13 -32.32 -10.02
CA LYS A 93 -51.28 -32.55 -9.15
C LYS A 93 -51.08 -31.87 -7.79
N GLU A 94 -49.92 -32.04 -7.17
CA GLU A 94 -49.56 -31.37 -5.90
C GLU A 94 -49.63 -29.85 -6.02
N LEU A 95 -49.11 -29.27 -7.11
CA LEU A 95 -49.17 -27.82 -7.33
C LEU A 95 -50.61 -27.30 -7.52
N LYS A 96 -51.47 -28.07 -8.19
CA LYS A 96 -52.91 -27.74 -8.28
C LYS A 96 -53.60 -27.80 -6.92
N GLU A 97 -53.23 -28.75 -6.08
CA GLU A 97 -53.75 -28.87 -4.71
C GLU A 97 -53.26 -27.73 -3.83
N SER A 98 -52.01 -27.26 -3.99
CA SER A 98 -51.50 -26.11 -3.23
C SER A 98 -52.25 -24.81 -3.53
N TYR A 99 -52.70 -24.57 -4.78
CA TYR A 99 -53.48 -23.36 -5.10
C TYR A 99 -54.91 -23.35 -4.54
N ARG A 100 -55.43 -24.50 -4.12
CA ARG A 100 -56.75 -24.58 -3.46
C ARG A 100 -56.70 -24.09 -2.02
N ASN A 101 -55.52 -24.15 -1.42
CA ASN A 101 -55.28 -23.66 -0.09
C ASN A 101 -54.56 -22.31 -0.22
N SER A 102 -55.29 -21.23 0.02
CA SER A 102 -54.61 -20.01 0.45
C SER A 102 -54.10 -20.29 1.86
N ASN A 103 -52.90 -20.86 1.94
CA ASN A 103 -52.06 -20.49 3.06
C ASN A 103 -51.90 -18.99 2.88
N VAL A 104 -52.65 -18.22 3.66
CA VAL A 104 -52.08 -16.98 4.18
C VAL A 104 -50.75 -17.49 4.70
N THR A 105 -49.66 -17.25 3.95
CA THR A 105 -48.34 -17.20 4.56
C THR A 105 -48.65 -16.42 5.81
N LYS A 106 -48.60 -17.08 6.97
CA LYS A 106 -48.57 -16.34 8.22
C LYS A 106 -47.49 -15.32 7.93
N ILE A 107 -47.89 -14.08 7.64
CA ILE A 107 -46.98 -12.96 7.65
C ILE A 107 -46.51 -13.09 9.07
N LEU A 108 -45.29 -13.60 9.23
CA LEU A 108 -44.83 -14.18 10.48
C LEU A 108 -45.30 -13.26 11.60
N ASP A 109 -46.23 -13.74 12.43
CA ASP A 109 -46.58 -13.02 13.65
C ASP A 109 -45.33 -12.90 14.55
N GLU A 110 -44.31 -13.69 14.27
CA GLU A 110 -42.94 -13.54 14.77
C GLU A 110 -42.12 -12.67 13.80
N GLY A 111 -42.12 -11.36 14.03
CA GLY A 111 -41.17 -10.47 13.38
C GLY A 111 -39.72 -10.92 13.64
N ILE A 112 -38.80 -10.57 12.73
CA ILE A 112 -37.37 -10.94 12.83
C ILE A 112 -36.80 -10.42 14.15
N LYS A 113 -36.22 -11.30 14.95
CA LYS A 113 -35.74 -10.98 16.30
C LYS A 113 -34.24 -10.72 16.33
N PHE A 114 -33.86 -9.51 16.70
CA PHE A 114 -32.47 -9.11 16.96
C PHE A 114 -32.14 -9.26 18.44
N GLY A 115 -31.13 -10.07 18.76
CA GLY A 115 -30.49 -10.13 20.07
C GLY A 115 -29.36 -9.12 20.14
N ILE A 116 -29.53 -8.05 20.93
CA ILE A 116 -28.47 -7.08 21.21
C ILE A 116 -27.70 -7.56 22.43
N LEU A 117 -26.42 -7.90 22.23
CA LEU A 117 -25.53 -8.29 23.32
C LEU A 117 -24.79 -7.07 23.83
N LEU A 118 -24.97 -6.73 25.10
CA LEU A 118 -24.37 -5.58 25.75
C LEU A 118 -23.65 -6.02 27.03
N PRO A 119 -22.34 -6.32 26.98
CA PRO A 119 -21.55 -6.48 28.19
C PRO A 119 -21.37 -5.10 28.82
N ILE A 120 -21.78 -4.98 30.06
CA ILE A 120 -21.62 -3.80 30.87
C ILE A 120 -20.30 -3.91 31.58
N THR A 121 -19.36 -3.03 31.23
CA THR A 121 -18.15 -2.83 32.00
C THR A 121 -17.88 -1.36 32.30
N SER A 122 -17.64 -1.01 33.56
CA SER A 122 -17.19 0.32 34.03
C SER A 122 -15.68 0.51 33.90
N ARG A 123 -14.92 -0.58 33.71
CA ARG A 123 -13.46 -0.57 33.57
C ARG A 123 -13.00 0.35 32.42
N GLY A 124 -12.30 1.44 32.78
CA GLY A 124 -11.74 2.42 31.83
C GLY A 124 -12.51 3.74 31.75
N LEU A 125 -13.61 3.89 32.48
CA LEU A 125 -14.33 5.16 32.68
C LEU A 125 -13.91 5.82 33.99
N GLU A 126 -13.96 7.16 34.03
CA GLU A 126 -13.55 7.94 35.22
C GLU A 126 -14.60 7.87 36.34
N SER A 127 -15.89 7.76 36.00
CA SER A 127 -16.99 7.65 36.97
C SER A 127 -18.16 6.76 36.52
N PRO A 128 -18.99 6.25 37.46
CA PRO A 128 -20.25 5.57 37.14
C PRO A 128 -21.29 6.45 36.42
N ASP A 129 -21.25 7.77 36.64
CA ASP A 129 -22.17 8.71 36.00
C ASP A 129 -21.87 8.86 34.49
N ASP A 130 -20.59 8.87 34.11
CA ASP A 130 -20.18 8.87 32.71
C ASP A 130 -20.68 7.61 31.99
N TYR A 131 -20.61 6.47 32.67
CA TYR A 131 -21.15 5.22 32.15
C TYR A 131 -22.66 5.31 31.87
N LEU A 132 -23.46 5.77 32.84
CA LEU A 132 -24.91 5.87 32.70
C LEU A 132 -25.28 6.88 31.60
N TYR A 133 -24.50 7.96 31.47
CA TYR A 133 -24.64 8.92 30.39
C TYR A 133 -24.42 8.27 29.01
N HIS A 134 -23.32 7.53 28.84
CA HIS A 134 -23.05 6.81 27.59
C HIS A 134 -24.11 5.75 27.26
N LEU A 135 -24.54 4.97 28.27
CA LEU A 135 -25.59 3.98 28.12
C LEU A 135 -26.92 4.63 27.67
N ARG A 136 -27.32 5.76 28.26
CA ARG A 136 -28.53 6.50 27.85
C ARG A 136 -28.44 6.97 26.40
N ASN A 137 -27.30 7.54 26.00
CA ASN A 137 -27.09 7.97 24.62
C ASN A 137 -27.15 6.80 23.63
N PHE A 138 -26.55 5.66 23.98
CA PHE A 138 -26.62 4.45 23.16
C PHE A 138 -28.07 3.96 23.02
N ILE A 139 -28.79 3.77 24.13
CA ILE A 139 -30.19 3.30 24.12
C ILE A 139 -31.09 4.27 23.36
N GLN A 140 -30.93 5.58 23.56
CA GLN A 140 -31.64 6.59 22.80
C GLN A 140 -31.39 6.45 21.29
N SER A 141 -30.13 6.26 20.88
CA SER A 141 -29.79 6.07 19.47
C SER A 141 -30.41 4.79 18.90
N VAL A 142 -30.46 3.70 19.66
CA VAL A 142 -31.15 2.47 19.26
C VAL A 142 -32.65 2.73 19.12
N TYR A 143 -33.26 3.41 20.10
CA TYR A 143 -34.67 3.77 20.05
C TYR A 143 -35.00 4.57 18.78
N GLU A 144 -34.34 5.70 18.57
CA GLU A 144 -34.58 6.62 17.44
C GLU A 144 -34.37 5.95 16.09
N THR A 145 -33.37 5.08 15.98
CA THR A 145 -33.02 4.43 14.70
C THR A 145 -33.85 3.20 14.37
N THR A 146 -34.59 2.63 15.32
CA THR A 146 -35.34 1.37 15.14
C THR A 146 -36.86 1.51 15.12
N GLN A 147 -37.44 2.66 15.50
CA GLN A 147 -38.90 2.83 15.63
C GLN A 147 -39.71 2.36 14.42
N ILE A 148 -39.30 2.76 13.21
CA ILE A 148 -40.02 2.43 11.97
C ILE A 148 -39.96 0.92 11.69
N ASN A 149 -38.82 0.28 11.97
CA ASN A 149 -38.64 -1.17 11.79
C ASN A 149 -39.48 -1.97 12.80
N ILE A 150 -39.55 -1.51 14.05
CA ILE A 150 -40.35 -2.15 15.11
C ILE A 150 -41.85 -2.00 14.83
N ALA A 151 -42.26 -0.83 14.34
CA ALA A 151 -43.65 -0.57 13.97
C ALA A 151 -44.12 -1.37 12.74
N GLY A 152 -43.21 -1.96 11.95
CA GLY A 152 -43.54 -2.78 10.78
C GLY A 152 -44.16 -2.01 9.62
N ILE A 153 -44.02 -0.68 9.59
CA ILE A 153 -44.72 0.23 8.65
C ILE A 153 -44.32 -0.04 7.18
N ASN A 154 -43.19 -0.74 6.95
CA ASN A 154 -42.63 -1.04 5.62
C ASN A 154 -42.64 -2.54 5.25
N GLY A 155 -43.45 -3.38 5.90
CA GLY A 155 -43.61 -4.80 5.56
C GLY A 155 -43.10 -5.75 6.64
N ILE A 156 -41.77 -5.98 6.70
CA ILE A 156 -41.17 -6.88 7.70
C ILE A 156 -41.18 -6.21 9.07
N LYS A 157 -41.78 -6.87 10.06
CA LYS A 157 -41.73 -6.46 11.46
C LYS A 157 -40.43 -6.96 12.09
N PHE A 158 -39.75 -6.10 12.83
CA PHE A 158 -38.56 -6.45 13.60
C PHE A 158 -38.84 -6.34 15.10
N SER A 159 -38.16 -7.14 15.90
CA SER A 159 -38.18 -7.03 17.36
C SER A 159 -36.75 -7.04 17.91
N VAL A 160 -36.55 -6.40 19.05
CA VAL A 160 -35.26 -6.30 19.73
C VAL A 160 -35.39 -6.93 21.10
N LYS A 161 -34.44 -7.79 21.45
CA LYS A 161 -34.24 -8.28 22.81
C LYS A 161 -32.84 -7.92 23.28
N PHE A 162 -32.73 -7.33 24.46
CA PHE A 162 -31.45 -6.99 25.06
C PHE A 162 -30.96 -8.14 25.95
N PHE A 163 -29.70 -8.53 25.76
CA PHE A 163 -28.98 -9.48 26.59
C PHE A 163 -27.80 -8.74 27.22
N ILE A 164 -27.85 -8.59 28.52
CA ILE A 164 -26.97 -7.71 29.27
C ILE A 164 -26.13 -8.55 30.22
N GLY A 165 -24.81 -8.39 30.14
CA GLY A 165 -23.87 -9.09 31.01
C GLY A 165 -23.15 -8.11 31.90
N ILE A 166 -23.33 -8.19 33.22
CA ILE A 166 -22.74 -7.28 34.20
C ILE A 166 -21.56 -7.99 34.85
N ASP A 167 -20.36 -7.42 34.75
CA ASP A 167 -19.18 -7.95 35.45
C ASP A 167 -19.19 -7.46 36.91
N LYS A 168 -19.01 -8.36 37.88
CA LYS A 168 -19.09 -8.05 39.32
C LYS A 168 -18.05 -7.05 39.82
N ASP A 169 -16.92 -6.94 39.12
CA ASP A 169 -15.85 -5.98 39.47
C ASP A 169 -16.20 -4.54 39.11
N ASP A 170 -17.28 -4.32 38.35
CA ASP A 170 -17.74 -2.99 38.02
C ASP A 170 -18.55 -2.42 39.19
N HIS A 171 -18.21 -1.18 39.59
CA HIS A 171 -18.86 -0.42 40.68
C HIS A 171 -20.38 -0.64 40.65
N PRO A 172 -21.09 -0.63 41.81
CA PRO A 172 -22.44 -1.16 41.93
C PRO A 172 -23.43 -0.34 41.09
N ILE A 173 -23.48 -0.61 39.80
CA ILE A 173 -24.58 -0.29 38.92
C ILE A 173 -25.66 -1.24 39.40
N GLU A 174 -26.56 -0.75 40.24
CA GLU A 174 -27.71 -1.55 40.66
C GLU A 174 -28.42 -2.02 39.39
N ASN A 175 -28.60 -3.33 39.22
CA ASN A 175 -29.24 -3.96 38.04
C ASN A 175 -30.55 -3.25 37.65
N ASN A 176 -31.27 -2.70 38.62
CA ASN A 176 -32.50 -1.95 38.43
C ASN A 176 -32.33 -0.69 37.55
N VAL A 177 -31.20 0.02 37.63
CA VAL A 177 -31.00 1.29 36.90
C VAL A 177 -30.92 1.05 35.40
N VAL A 178 -30.18 0.03 34.95
CA VAL A 178 -30.05 -0.33 33.53
C VAL A 178 -31.39 -0.74 32.95
N GLU A 179 -32.11 -1.60 33.67
CA GLU A 179 -33.45 -2.06 33.27
C GLU A 179 -34.45 -0.90 33.23
N GLN A 180 -34.37 0.02 34.19
CA GLN A 180 -35.20 1.22 34.23
C GLN A 180 -34.96 2.10 33.00
N ILE A 181 -33.70 2.34 32.63
CA ILE A 181 -33.36 3.13 31.43
C ILE A 181 -33.95 2.46 30.17
N LEU A 182 -33.80 1.15 30.00
CA LEU A 182 -34.36 0.44 28.84
C LEU A 182 -35.89 0.55 28.79
N LYS A 183 -36.56 0.41 29.94
CA LYS A 183 -38.02 0.57 30.07
C LYS A 183 -38.48 2.00 29.77
N GLU A 184 -37.72 3.03 30.15
CA GLU A 184 -38.01 4.44 29.83
C GLU A 184 -38.10 4.67 28.31
N TYR A 185 -37.27 3.96 27.52
CA TYR A 185 -37.32 3.98 26.06
C TYR A 185 -38.22 2.88 25.45
N GLY A 186 -39.03 2.21 26.26
CA GLY A 186 -40.02 1.22 25.78
C GLY A 186 -39.46 -0.17 25.43
N PHE A 187 -38.19 -0.47 25.78
CA PHE A 187 -37.61 -1.79 25.62
C PHE A 187 -37.92 -2.66 26.85
N ILE A 188 -38.87 -3.58 26.70
CA ILE A 188 -39.35 -4.45 27.80
C ILE A 188 -38.81 -5.88 27.75
N ASP A 189 -38.30 -6.35 26.60
CA ASP A 189 -37.69 -7.68 26.46
C ASP A 189 -36.19 -7.58 26.75
N VAL A 190 -35.84 -7.66 28.03
CA VAL A 190 -34.47 -7.52 28.55
C VAL A 190 -34.14 -8.72 29.43
N GLU A 191 -32.95 -9.28 29.28
CA GLU A 191 -32.39 -10.26 30.22
C GLU A 191 -31.01 -9.78 30.70
N MET A 192 -30.83 -9.80 32.01
CA MET A 192 -29.59 -9.44 32.66
C MET A 192 -28.97 -10.67 33.34
N ARG A 193 -27.66 -10.82 33.24
CA ARG A 193 -26.87 -11.83 33.94
C ARG A 193 -25.63 -11.21 34.55
N GLU A 194 -25.31 -11.62 35.76
CA GLU A 194 -24.06 -11.23 36.42
C GLU A 194 -22.97 -12.26 36.16
N PHE A 195 -21.75 -11.78 35.94
CA PHE A 195 -20.57 -12.58 35.66
C PHE A 195 -19.48 -12.26 36.69
N ASP A 196 -18.90 -13.31 37.26
CA ASP A 196 -17.76 -13.23 38.18
C ASP A 196 -16.52 -13.71 37.43
N LEU A 197 -15.94 -12.83 36.61
CA LEU A 197 -14.87 -13.18 35.70
C LEU A 197 -13.67 -12.24 35.88
N PRO A 198 -12.43 -12.76 35.76
CA PRO A 198 -11.25 -11.93 35.88
C PRO A 198 -11.21 -10.87 34.77
N SER A 199 -10.58 -9.73 35.08
CA SER A 199 -10.39 -8.61 34.15
C SER A 199 -9.90 -9.05 32.78
N GLY A 200 -10.54 -8.55 31.71
CA GLY A 200 -10.23 -8.92 30.31
C GLY A 200 -11.03 -10.12 29.77
N SER A 201 -12.07 -10.56 30.47
CA SER A 201 -12.92 -11.70 30.06
C SER A 201 -14.17 -11.32 29.26
N ILE A 202 -14.23 -10.12 28.66
CA ILE A 202 -15.44 -9.60 27.99
C ILE A 202 -15.97 -10.53 26.89
N CYS A 203 -15.09 -11.22 26.15
CA CYS A 203 -15.51 -12.18 25.13
C CYS A 203 -16.16 -13.45 25.71
N LYS A 204 -15.84 -13.83 26.95
CA LYS A 204 -16.55 -14.93 27.63
C LYS A 204 -17.99 -14.52 27.95
N ILE A 205 -18.19 -13.28 28.38
CA ILE A 205 -19.52 -12.69 28.58
C ILE A 205 -20.28 -12.69 27.25
N TRP A 206 -19.68 -12.19 26.15
CA TRP A 206 -20.32 -12.24 24.83
C TRP A 206 -20.67 -13.65 24.38
N ASN A 207 -19.80 -14.64 24.62
CA ASN A 207 -20.10 -16.03 24.27
C ASN A 207 -21.34 -16.55 25.00
N ASP A 208 -21.45 -16.33 26.31
CA ASP A 208 -22.64 -16.76 27.08
C ASP A 208 -23.91 -16.03 26.61
N LEU A 209 -23.83 -14.71 26.44
CA LEU A 209 -24.96 -13.91 25.96
C LEU A 209 -25.40 -14.32 24.54
N ALA A 210 -24.45 -14.64 23.65
CA ALA A 210 -24.74 -15.11 22.30
C ALA A 210 -25.41 -16.50 22.30
N ILE A 211 -24.95 -17.42 23.15
CA ILE A 211 -25.59 -18.73 23.36
C ILE A 211 -27.01 -18.55 23.90
N ASN A 212 -27.21 -17.60 24.81
CA ASN A 212 -28.53 -17.30 25.34
C ASN A 212 -29.47 -16.72 24.29
N ALA A 213 -29.00 -15.75 23.50
CA ALA A 213 -29.74 -15.20 22.36
C ALA A 213 -30.11 -16.29 21.35
N TYR A 214 -29.18 -17.21 21.07
CA TYR A 214 -29.45 -18.39 20.26
C TYR A 214 -30.54 -19.29 20.88
N ASN A 215 -30.47 -19.62 22.16
CA ASN A 215 -31.48 -20.46 22.81
C ASN A 215 -32.89 -19.81 22.81
N GLN A 216 -32.96 -18.49 22.69
CA GLN A 216 -34.21 -17.73 22.65
C GLN A 216 -34.67 -17.36 21.24
N MET A 217 -34.17 -18.08 20.24
CA MET A 217 -34.62 -17.98 18.85
C MET A 217 -34.42 -16.58 18.26
N CYS A 218 -33.39 -15.84 18.67
CA CYS A 218 -32.96 -14.64 17.95
C CYS A 218 -32.40 -15.02 16.57
N ASP A 219 -32.90 -14.37 15.52
CA ASP A 219 -32.44 -14.56 14.13
C ASP A 219 -31.07 -13.95 13.88
N TYR A 220 -30.87 -12.76 14.45
CA TYR A 220 -29.63 -11.99 14.36
C TYR A 220 -29.08 -11.68 15.73
N ILE A 221 -27.76 -11.70 15.84
CA ILE A 221 -27.02 -11.41 17.06
C ILE A 221 -26.04 -10.28 16.75
N VAL A 222 -26.13 -9.20 17.51
CA VAL A 222 -25.31 -8.00 17.34
C VAL A 222 -24.50 -7.78 18.61
N LEU A 223 -23.18 -7.67 18.45
CA LEU A 223 -22.31 -7.25 19.54
C LEU A 223 -22.21 -5.73 19.56
N PHE A 224 -22.72 -5.11 20.61
CA PHE A 224 -22.55 -3.69 20.88
C PHE A 224 -21.73 -3.44 22.15
N ASP A 225 -21.16 -2.24 22.22
CA ASP A 225 -20.65 -1.64 23.45
C ASP A 225 -21.57 -0.47 23.84
N ASN A 226 -21.40 0.08 25.04
CA ASN A 226 -22.16 1.23 25.53
C ASN A 226 -21.60 2.58 25.04
N GLY A 227 -20.47 2.58 24.31
CA GLY A 227 -19.70 3.75 23.93
C GLY A 227 -19.97 4.23 22.50
N ILE A 228 -21.09 3.83 21.90
CA ILE A 228 -21.43 4.12 20.50
C ILE A 228 -22.79 4.80 20.34
N ILE A 229 -22.94 5.54 19.25
CA ILE A 229 -24.19 6.12 18.76
C ILE A 229 -24.45 5.58 17.37
N ILE A 230 -25.61 4.98 17.16
CA ILE A 230 -26.05 4.54 15.84
C ILE A 230 -26.63 5.76 15.10
N GLU A 231 -26.05 6.11 13.95
CA GLU A 231 -26.47 7.29 13.18
C GLU A 231 -27.53 6.94 12.13
N SER A 232 -27.53 5.68 11.68
CA SER A 232 -28.34 5.24 10.55
C SER A 232 -29.69 4.71 10.99
N THR A 233 -30.76 5.39 10.59
CA THR A 233 -32.13 4.89 10.74
C THR A 233 -32.36 3.61 9.93
N ASN A 234 -33.28 2.77 10.39
CA ASN A 234 -33.68 1.52 9.76
C ASN A 234 -32.51 0.54 9.56
N TRP A 235 -31.55 0.51 10.48
CA TRP A 235 -30.37 -0.34 10.34
C TRP A 235 -30.72 -1.84 10.37
N MET A 236 -31.75 -2.26 11.12
CA MET A 236 -32.16 -3.68 11.18
C MET A 236 -32.64 -4.18 9.82
N SER A 237 -33.49 -3.41 9.12
CA SER A 237 -33.93 -3.77 7.78
C SER A 237 -32.78 -3.76 6.78
N LYS A 238 -31.86 -2.78 6.88
CA LYS A 238 -30.67 -2.72 6.03
C LYS A 238 -29.76 -3.93 6.23
N ILE A 239 -29.53 -4.36 7.47
CA ILE A 239 -28.75 -5.58 7.77
C ILE A 239 -29.42 -6.80 7.17
N HIS A 240 -30.74 -6.92 7.36
CA HIS A 240 -31.50 -8.01 6.77
C HIS A 240 -31.36 -8.05 5.25
N GLU A 241 -31.48 -6.90 4.58
CA GLU A 241 -31.28 -6.75 3.14
C GLU A 241 -29.86 -7.19 2.69
N GLU A 242 -28.81 -6.88 3.46
CA GLU A 242 -27.44 -7.33 3.13
C GLU A 242 -27.31 -8.85 3.21
N PHE A 243 -27.89 -9.50 4.22
CA PHE A 243 -27.90 -10.97 4.29
C PHE A 243 -28.71 -11.62 3.17
N VAL A 244 -29.86 -11.03 2.80
CA VAL A 244 -30.65 -11.47 1.63
C VAL A 244 -29.82 -11.32 0.35
N LYS A 245 -29.11 -10.20 0.19
CA LYS A 245 -28.23 -9.96 -0.95
C LYS A 245 -27.11 -10.99 -1.02
N ILE A 246 -26.40 -11.27 0.09
CA ILE A 246 -25.36 -12.31 0.15
C ILE A 246 -25.93 -13.66 -0.28
N SER A 247 -27.08 -14.05 0.29
CA SER A 247 -27.75 -15.32 -0.03
C SER A 247 -28.09 -15.45 -1.51
N ASN A 248 -28.69 -14.41 -2.11
CA ASN A 248 -29.06 -14.39 -3.52
C ASN A 248 -27.85 -14.37 -4.47
N GLU A 249 -26.85 -13.52 -4.20
CA GLU A 249 -25.69 -13.34 -5.09
C GLU A 249 -24.73 -14.52 -5.03
N LYS A 250 -24.50 -15.08 -3.83
CA LYS A 250 -23.57 -16.19 -3.60
C LYS A 250 -24.25 -17.55 -3.63
N LYS A 251 -25.58 -17.61 -3.69
CA LYS A 251 -26.36 -18.86 -3.65
C LYS A 251 -26.06 -19.69 -2.40
N VAL A 252 -25.92 -19.01 -1.26
CA VAL A 252 -25.73 -19.61 0.06
C VAL A 252 -27.01 -19.50 0.89
N PRO A 253 -27.21 -20.35 1.91
CA PRO A 253 -28.39 -20.25 2.78
C PRO A 253 -28.54 -18.86 3.41
N TYR A 254 -29.80 -18.49 3.67
CA TYR A 254 -30.11 -17.22 4.31
C TYR A 254 -29.43 -17.12 5.69
N GLY A 255 -28.86 -15.95 5.97
CA GLY A 255 -28.09 -15.70 7.20
C GLY A 255 -26.62 -16.13 7.12
N PHE A 256 -26.16 -16.79 6.05
CA PHE A 256 -24.75 -17.15 5.89
C PHE A 256 -23.90 -15.90 5.65
N GLY A 257 -22.83 -15.73 6.43
CA GLY A 257 -21.93 -14.59 6.33
C GLY A 257 -21.88 -13.74 7.59
N MET A 258 -21.36 -12.52 7.43
CA MET A 258 -21.47 -11.48 8.44
C MET A 258 -21.67 -10.11 7.80
N VAL A 259 -22.30 -9.22 8.56
CA VAL A 259 -22.46 -7.80 8.22
C VAL A 259 -21.90 -6.97 9.36
N THR A 260 -21.21 -5.88 9.07
CA THR A 260 -20.60 -5.01 10.08
C THR A 260 -20.96 -3.54 9.80
N PHE A 261 -21.05 -2.75 10.87
CA PHE A 261 -21.29 -1.31 10.77
C PHE A 261 -20.03 -0.60 10.25
N THR A 262 -20.22 0.53 9.57
CA THR A 262 -19.13 1.46 9.24
C THR A 262 -18.98 2.49 10.36
N GLU A 263 -17.86 2.46 11.07
CA GLU A 263 -17.54 3.46 12.10
C GLU A 263 -17.03 4.74 11.45
N THR A 264 -17.62 5.89 11.80
CA THR A 264 -17.25 7.20 11.24
C THR A 264 -15.96 7.78 11.80
N THR A 265 -15.60 7.43 13.03
CA THR A 265 -14.39 7.92 13.72
C THR A 265 -13.11 7.18 13.31
N SER A 266 -13.20 5.91 12.93
CA SER A 266 -12.08 5.10 12.45
C SER A 266 -12.52 4.19 11.29
N PRO A 267 -12.77 4.77 10.10
CA PRO A 267 -13.18 4.01 8.92
C PRO A 267 -12.11 2.98 8.50
N GLY A 268 -12.54 1.81 8.02
CA GLY A 268 -11.66 0.78 7.45
C GLY A 268 -11.38 -0.45 8.34
N LEU A 269 -11.93 -0.52 9.57
CA LEU A 269 -11.89 -1.71 10.41
C LEU A 269 -13.28 -2.31 10.61
N PRO A 270 -13.45 -3.64 10.48
CA PRO A 270 -14.72 -4.29 10.80
C PRO A 270 -14.94 -4.24 12.31
N LYS A 271 -16.00 -3.53 12.72
CA LYS A 271 -16.41 -3.40 14.13
C LYS A 271 -17.91 -3.61 14.28
N PHE A 272 -18.31 -4.13 15.45
CA PHE A 272 -19.70 -4.42 15.79
C PHE A 272 -20.33 -5.43 14.80
N PRO A 273 -19.84 -6.68 14.80
CA PRO A 273 -20.26 -7.69 13.85
C PRO A 273 -21.69 -8.12 14.14
N VAL A 274 -22.43 -8.34 13.06
CA VAL A 274 -23.76 -8.96 13.08
C VAL A 274 -23.65 -10.29 12.39
N ILE A 275 -24.01 -11.32 13.15
CA ILE A 275 -24.09 -12.70 12.69
C ILE A 275 -25.53 -13.18 12.78
N SER A 276 -25.89 -14.15 11.95
CA SER A 276 -27.18 -14.82 12.11
C SER A 276 -27.05 -16.03 13.02
N ARG A 277 -28.20 -16.58 13.42
CA ARG A 277 -28.31 -17.89 14.06
C ARG A 277 -27.52 -18.98 13.33
N LEU A 278 -27.49 -18.94 11.99
CA LEU A 278 -26.81 -19.93 11.17
C LEU A 278 -25.31 -20.01 11.46
N HIS A 279 -24.67 -18.90 11.84
CA HIS A 279 -23.27 -18.93 12.26
C HIS A 279 -23.06 -19.89 13.43
N ILE A 280 -23.92 -19.81 14.44
CA ILE A 280 -23.84 -20.64 15.64
C ILE A 280 -24.16 -22.10 15.30
N ASP A 281 -25.09 -22.35 14.37
CA ASP A 281 -25.38 -23.70 13.88
C ASP A 281 -24.16 -24.32 13.19
N ILE A 282 -23.42 -23.56 12.37
CA ILE A 282 -22.19 -24.03 11.69
C ILE A 282 -21.13 -24.48 12.71
N PHE A 283 -21.05 -23.78 13.85
CA PHE A 283 -20.08 -24.03 14.90
C PHE A 283 -20.64 -24.83 16.09
N ASN A 284 -21.70 -25.62 15.89
CA ASN A 284 -22.29 -26.53 16.88
C ASN A 284 -22.61 -25.84 18.22
N GLY A 285 -23.19 -24.64 18.19
CA GLY A 285 -23.57 -23.91 19.40
C GLY A 285 -22.48 -23.00 19.97
N ILE A 286 -21.29 -22.93 19.36
CA ILE A 286 -20.19 -22.10 19.83
C ILE A 286 -20.08 -20.84 18.95
N PRO A 287 -20.46 -19.65 19.45
CA PRO A 287 -20.46 -18.43 18.64
C PRO A 287 -19.05 -17.89 18.36
N PHE A 288 -18.15 -17.86 19.35
CA PHE A 288 -16.81 -17.31 19.17
C PHE A 288 -15.72 -18.21 19.79
N PRO A 289 -14.52 -18.29 19.19
CA PRO A 289 -13.36 -18.90 19.81
C PRO A 289 -13.08 -18.34 21.21
N GLN A 290 -12.81 -19.22 22.19
CA GLN A 290 -12.58 -18.83 23.60
C GLN A 290 -11.26 -18.08 23.84
N VAL A 291 -10.37 -18.02 22.84
CA VAL A 291 -9.06 -17.36 22.91
C VAL A 291 -9.15 -15.83 22.87
N PHE A 292 -10.29 -15.29 22.44
CA PHE A 292 -10.46 -13.85 22.31
C PHE A 292 -10.69 -13.20 23.67
N THR A 293 -10.06 -12.03 23.87
CA THR A 293 -10.16 -11.22 25.10
C THR A 293 -10.69 -9.82 24.83
N ASN A 294 -10.88 -9.42 23.56
CA ASN A 294 -11.44 -8.12 23.17
C ASN A 294 -12.34 -8.22 21.90
N GLN A 295 -13.14 -7.18 21.68
CA GLN A 295 -14.13 -7.11 20.59
C GLN A 295 -13.51 -7.08 19.20
N ASP A 296 -12.43 -6.31 19.06
CA ASP A 296 -11.80 -6.06 17.78
C ASP A 296 -11.24 -7.36 17.19
N ALA A 297 -10.70 -8.24 18.04
CA ALA A 297 -10.25 -9.57 17.64
C ALA A 297 -11.42 -10.44 17.13
N THR A 298 -12.56 -10.45 17.83
CA THR A 298 -13.75 -11.20 17.41
C THR A 298 -14.28 -10.70 16.07
N SER A 299 -14.40 -9.37 15.92
CA SER A 299 -14.91 -8.72 14.71
C SER A 299 -13.98 -8.98 13.52
N SER A 300 -12.67 -8.84 13.73
CA SER A 300 -11.67 -9.13 12.71
C SER A 300 -11.68 -10.59 12.31
N PHE A 301 -11.76 -11.51 13.27
CA PHE A 301 -11.80 -12.95 12.99
C PHE A 301 -12.98 -13.33 12.10
N LEU A 302 -14.21 -12.91 12.44
CA LEU A 302 -15.39 -13.22 11.64
C LEU A 302 -15.28 -12.65 10.23
N PHE A 303 -14.72 -11.44 10.09
CA PHE A 303 -14.57 -10.80 8.79
C PHE A 303 -13.58 -11.57 7.93
N GLN A 304 -12.44 -11.96 8.52
CA GLN A 304 -11.42 -12.77 7.85
C GLN A 304 -11.90 -14.19 7.52
N LEU A 305 -12.82 -14.75 8.30
CA LEU A 305 -13.47 -16.03 8.03
C LEU A 305 -14.40 -15.93 6.82
N TYR A 306 -15.37 -15.01 6.85
CA TYR A 306 -16.39 -14.95 5.81
C TYR A 306 -15.93 -14.27 4.52
N ARG A 307 -14.88 -13.45 4.52
CA ARG A 307 -14.26 -12.92 3.28
C ARG A 307 -13.74 -14.02 2.38
N ARG A 308 -13.30 -15.16 2.95
CA ARG A 308 -12.84 -16.35 2.20
C ARG A 308 -13.96 -17.05 1.44
N PHE A 309 -15.21 -16.68 1.69
CA PHE A 309 -16.39 -17.13 0.95
C PHE A 309 -17.07 -15.96 0.22
N GLY A 310 -16.48 -14.75 0.26
CA GLY A 310 -17.07 -13.53 -0.28
C GLY A 310 -18.38 -13.13 0.41
N CYS A 311 -18.56 -13.51 1.68
CA CYS A 311 -19.79 -13.33 2.46
C CYS A 311 -19.59 -12.42 3.68
N SER A 312 -18.58 -11.55 3.66
CA SER A 312 -18.36 -10.51 4.67
C SER A 312 -18.65 -9.14 4.06
N VAL A 313 -19.46 -8.31 4.72
CA VAL A 313 -19.85 -6.99 4.20
C VAL A 313 -19.68 -5.92 5.26
N MET A 314 -18.95 -4.85 4.95
CA MET A 314 -19.01 -3.59 5.70
C MET A 314 -19.98 -2.63 5.00
N SER A 315 -21.22 -2.58 5.50
CA SER A 315 -22.27 -1.86 4.80
C SER A 315 -22.20 -0.36 5.05
N LYS A 316 -21.92 0.39 3.97
CA LYS A 316 -21.89 1.87 3.97
C LYS A 316 -23.23 2.51 4.31
N ARG A 317 -24.32 1.71 4.34
CA ARG A 317 -25.70 2.15 4.64
C ARG A 317 -26.01 2.18 6.14
N ILE A 318 -25.15 1.58 6.96
CA ILE A 318 -25.27 1.50 8.42
C ILE A 318 -24.01 2.05 9.09
N LYS A 319 -24.12 3.27 9.57
CA LYS A 319 -23.06 4.02 10.23
C LYS A 319 -23.29 4.13 11.72
N LEU A 320 -22.19 4.13 12.46
CA LEU A 320 -22.15 4.48 13.88
C LEU A 320 -20.94 5.34 14.19
N MET A 321 -21.01 6.05 15.30
CA MET A 321 -19.96 6.89 15.84
C MET A 321 -19.55 6.35 17.21
N LYS A 322 -18.25 6.28 17.48
CA LYS A 322 -17.73 5.93 18.81
C LYS A 322 -17.46 7.19 19.62
N ILE A 323 -17.98 7.25 20.84
CA ILE A 323 -17.82 8.39 21.76
C ILE A 323 -16.55 8.23 22.61
N ILE A 324 -16.19 7.00 22.98
CA ILE A 324 -15.05 6.71 23.85
C ILE A 324 -13.88 6.18 23.00
N GLU A 325 -12.80 6.94 22.90
CA GLU A 325 -11.53 6.42 22.39
C GLU A 325 -10.91 5.48 23.43
N SER A 326 -10.82 4.19 23.12
CA SER A 326 -10.04 3.27 23.94
C SER A 326 -8.56 3.64 23.82
N SER A 327 -8.00 4.26 24.86
CA SER A 327 -6.62 4.77 24.95
C SER A 327 -5.51 3.71 24.94
N LYS A 328 -5.84 2.42 24.74
CA LYS A 328 -4.84 1.35 24.65
C LYS A 328 -4.65 0.91 23.20
N LYS A 329 -3.43 1.10 22.70
CA LYS A 329 -2.92 0.49 21.46
C LYS A 329 -3.38 -0.96 21.39
N GLN A 330 -4.04 -1.32 20.28
CA GLN A 330 -4.41 -2.69 19.93
C GLN A 330 -3.15 -3.58 19.94
N GLN A 331 -2.90 -4.23 21.06
CA GLN A 331 -2.03 -5.38 21.12
C GLN A 331 -2.89 -6.60 20.79
N TYR A 332 -2.82 -7.04 19.54
CA TYR A 332 -3.31 -8.37 19.17
C TYR A 332 -2.37 -9.41 19.80
N GLU A 333 -2.49 -9.61 21.11
CA GLU A 333 -2.03 -10.83 21.75
C GLU A 333 -3.00 -11.93 21.37
N ASN A 334 -2.70 -12.65 20.28
CA ASN A 334 -2.90 -14.09 20.12
C ASN A 334 -2.84 -14.52 18.65
N ASP A 335 -2.32 -15.73 18.44
CA ASP A 335 -2.06 -16.49 17.21
C ASP A 335 -3.30 -16.83 16.34
N TRP A 336 -4.41 -16.12 16.50
CA TRP A 336 -5.71 -16.52 15.98
C TRP A 336 -5.78 -16.53 14.45
N SER A 337 -4.96 -15.71 13.79
CA SER A 337 -4.92 -15.56 12.34
C SER A 337 -4.24 -16.72 11.60
N PHE A 338 -3.82 -17.75 12.32
CA PHE A 338 -3.30 -19.01 11.77
C PHE A 338 -4.24 -20.16 12.11
N SER A 339 -3.82 -21.09 12.96
CA SER A 339 -4.53 -22.35 13.24
C SER A 339 -6.00 -22.19 13.62
N ILE A 340 -6.37 -21.15 14.40
CA ILE A 340 -7.76 -20.92 14.81
C ILE A 340 -8.62 -20.52 13.61
N LEU A 341 -8.15 -19.58 12.79
CA LEU A 341 -8.81 -19.18 11.55
C LEU A 341 -8.87 -20.33 10.54
N ASP A 342 -7.77 -21.05 10.34
CA ASP A 342 -7.70 -22.19 9.43
C ASP A 342 -8.71 -23.29 9.82
N ASN A 343 -8.79 -23.63 11.11
CA ASN A 343 -9.75 -24.60 11.62
C ASN A 343 -11.20 -24.12 11.46
N ALA A 344 -11.46 -22.82 11.65
CA ALA A 344 -12.78 -22.25 11.45
C ALA A 344 -13.19 -22.28 9.98
N VAL A 345 -12.27 -21.94 9.07
CA VAL A 345 -12.48 -22.03 7.61
C VAL A 345 -12.78 -23.48 7.21
N LEU A 346 -12.01 -24.45 7.70
CA LEU A 346 -12.25 -25.88 7.45
C LEU A 346 -13.61 -26.34 7.96
N SER A 347 -14.05 -25.83 9.11
CA SER A 347 -15.37 -26.14 9.69
C SER A 347 -16.49 -25.64 8.79
N VAL A 348 -16.38 -24.42 8.28
CA VAL A 348 -17.33 -23.85 7.30
C VAL A 348 -17.31 -24.65 5.99
N GLU A 349 -16.14 -24.97 5.44
CA GLU A 349 -16.01 -25.78 4.22
C GLU A 349 -16.70 -27.15 4.38
N LYS A 350 -16.46 -27.85 5.50
CA LYS A 350 -17.08 -29.14 5.81
C LYS A 350 -18.60 -29.03 5.99
N TRP A 351 -19.06 -28.01 6.70
CA TRP A 351 -20.49 -27.76 6.88
C TRP A 351 -21.18 -27.50 5.54
N MET A 352 -20.59 -26.67 4.68
CA MET A 352 -21.12 -26.37 3.36
C MET A 352 -21.21 -27.62 2.48
N GLN A 353 -20.16 -28.45 2.45
CA GLN A 353 -20.14 -29.70 1.69
C GLN A 353 -21.25 -30.68 2.10
N ASN A 354 -21.63 -30.68 3.39
CA ASN A 354 -22.68 -31.56 3.90
C ASN A 354 -24.10 -31.00 3.73
N THR A 355 -24.25 -29.68 3.59
CA THR A 355 -25.56 -29.00 3.69
C THR A 355 -26.02 -28.41 2.35
N ILE A 356 -25.10 -27.98 1.50
CA ILE A 356 -25.39 -27.29 0.24
C ILE A 356 -25.08 -28.23 -0.91
N GLU A 357 -26.04 -28.45 -1.83
CA GLU A 357 -25.87 -29.33 -2.99
C GLU A 357 -24.69 -28.90 -3.89
N ASN A 358 -24.53 -27.58 -4.08
CA ASN A 358 -23.45 -26.98 -4.87
C ASN A 358 -22.71 -25.94 -4.03
N PRO A 359 -21.72 -26.34 -3.20
CA PRO A 359 -21.01 -25.42 -2.32
C PRO A 359 -20.17 -24.43 -3.12
N ILE A 360 -20.15 -23.16 -2.71
CA ILE A 360 -19.28 -22.15 -3.31
C ILE A 360 -17.80 -22.43 -2.99
N PRO A 361 -16.88 -22.16 -3.93
CA PRO A 361 -15.46 -22.38 -3.69
C PRO A 361 -14.89 -21.33 -2.73
N LYS A 362 -13.91 -21.74 -1.93
CA LYS A 362 -13.09 -20.82 -1.14
C LYS A 362 -12.30 -19.87 -2.05
N LEU A 363 -12.39 -18.58 -1.76
CA LEU A 363 -11.61 -17.53 -2.39
C LEU A 363 -10.17 -17.53 -1.86
N LEU A 364 -9.21 -17.30 -2.76
CA LEU A 364 -7.84 -17.04 -2.36
C LEU A 364 -7.77 -15.64 -1.73
N THR A 365 -7.17 -15.51 -0.55
CA THR A 365 -6.99 -14.18 0.07
C THR A 365 -5.59 -13.64 -0.18
N ILE A 366 -5.50 -12.38 -0.61
CA ILE A 366 -4.23 -11.68 -0.86
C ILE A 366 -4.32 -10.30 -0.20
N ASP A 367 -3.42 -10.00 0.75
CA ASP A 367 -3.31 -8.66 1.31
C ASP A 367 -2.11 -7.93 0.69
N ILE A 368 -2.35 -6.76 0.13
CA ILE A 368 -1.33 -5.91 -0.48
C ILE A 368 -0.79 -4.99 0.60
N VAL A 369 0.51 -5.05 0.88
CA VAL A 369 1.17 -4.21 1.88
C VAL A 369 2.01 -3.17 1.18
N VAL A 370 1.68 -1.89 1.42
CA VAL A 370 2.37 -0.74 0.81
C VAL A 370 2.98 0.13 1.92
N PRO A 371 4.29 0.00 2.19
CA PRO A 371 4.99 0.95 3.06
C PRO A 371 5.19 2.27 2.29
N THR A 372 4.75 3.39 2.87
CA THR A 372 4.91 4.71 2.26
C THR A 372 5.50 5.72 3.24
N TYR A 373 6.50 6.47 2.79
CA TYR A 373 7.07 7.59 3.56
C TYR A 373 6.57 8.93 3.03
N ARG A 374 6.47 9.08 1.71
CA ARG A 374 6.17 10.36 1.05
C ARG A 374 4.69 10.56 0.73
N VAL A 375 3.89 9.49 0.76
CA VAL A 375 2.46 9.50 0.43
C VAL A 375 2.20 10.13 -0.96
N LEU A 376 2.79 9.52 -2.00
CA LEU A 376 2.68 10.00 -3.38
C LEU A 376 1.44 9.43 -4.07
N LEU A 377 0.34 10.20 -4.07
CA LEU A 377 -0.96 9.74 -4.59
C LEU A 377 -0.90 9.26 -6.04
N GLN A 378 -0.06 9.85 -6.88
CA GLN A 378 0.11 9.44 -8.28
C GLN A 378 0.51 7.96 -8.46
N PHE A 379 1.13 7.35 -7.45
CA PHE A 379 1.51 5.93 -7.43
C PHE A 379 0.56 5.10 -6.56
N LEU A 380 0.09 5.67 -5.44
CA LEU A 380 -0.81 4.97 -4.51
C LEU A 380 -2.21 4.76 -5.10
N GLU A 381 -2.77 5.72 -5.84
CA GLU A 381 -4.10 5.58 -6.45
C GLU A 381 -4.19 4.43 -7.46
N PRO A 382 -3.23 4.26 -8.40
CA PRO A 382 -3.17 3.06 -9.23
C PRO A 382 -3.18 1.76 -8.44
N ILE A 383 -2.46 1.68 -7.31
CA ILE A 383 -2.42 0.49 -6.46
C ILE A 383 -3.81 0.23 -5.84
N ILE A 384 -4.49 1.28 -5.35
CA ILE A 384 -5.86 1.18 -4.79
C ILE A 384 -6.85 0.65 -5.83
N ARG A 385 -6.68 1.08 -7.09
CA ARG A 385 -7.57 0.79 -8.22
C ARG A 385 -7.18 -0.47 -9.02
N LEU A 386 -6.21 -1.25 -8.55
CA LEU A 386 -5.84 -2.51 -9.20
C LEU A 386 -7.07 -3.40 -9.42
N LYS A 387 -7.17 -4.00 -10.61
CA LYS A 387 -8.32 -4.85 -10.95
C LYS A 387 -8.30 -6.10 -10.09
N ARG A 388 -9.44 -6.38 -9.46
CA ARG A 388 -9.64 -7.52 -8.56
C ARG A 388 -10.37 -8.63 -9.30
N SER A 389 -9.91 -9.87 -9.12
CA SER A 389 -10.58 -11.04 -9.67
C SER A 389 -11.82 -11.42 -8.84
N LYS A 390 -12.82 -12.05 -9.48
CA LYS A 390 -14.00 -12.58 -8.78
C LYS A 390 -13.71 -13.82 -7.94
N THR A 391 -12.55 -14.45 -8.14
CA THR A 391 -12.13 -15.69 -7.45
C THR A 391 -11.14 -15.45 -6.31
N ALA A 392 -10.75 -14.20 -6.06
CA ALA A 392 -9.88 -13.81 -4.95
C ALA A 392 -10.50 -12.68 -4.12
N SER A 393 -10.17 -12.65 -2.83
CA SER A 393 -10.52 -11.57 -1.90
C SER A 393 -9.26 -10.79 -1.54
N THR A 394 -9.19 -9.54 -1.98
CA THR A 394 -8.00 -8.69 -1.80
C THR A 394 -8.26 -7.53 -0.86
N SER A 395 -7.33 -7.22 0.03
CA SER A 395 -7.29 -5.96 0.80
C SER A 395 -5.94 -5.28 0.67
N ILE A 396 -5.89 -3.98 0.97
CA ILE A 396 -4.72 -3.11 0.89
C ILE A 396 -4.46 -2.56 2.29
N ILE A 397 -3.24 -2.74 2.76
CA ILE A 397 -2.74 -2.24 4.03
C ILE A 397 -1.63 -1.25 3.71
N MET A 398 -1.94 0.03 3.82
CA MET A 398 -0.98 1.11 3.64
C MET A 398 -0.40 1.51 4.98
N VAL A 399 0.94 1.47 5.08
CA VAL A 399 1.65 1.84 6.31
C VAL A 399 2.43 3.12 6.05
N VAL A 400 1.92 4.23 6.55
CA VAL A 400 2.49 5.57 6.47
C VAL A 400 3.53 5.73 7.58
N ASP A 401 4.80 5.78 7.21
CA ASP A 401 5.92 5.84 8.17
C ASP A 401 6.26 7.28 8.60
N ASP A 402 5.90 8.29 7.79
CA ASP A 402 6.04 9.70 8.18
C ASP A 402 4.68 10.29 8.60
N PRO A 403 4.41 10.48 9.90
CA PRO A 403 3.16 11.10 10.36
C PRO A 403 3.00 12.56 9.92
N ASN A 404 4.08 13.22 9.49
CA ASN A 404 4.06 14.64 9.11
C ASN A 404 3.85 14.86 7.60
N SER A 405 3.60 13.80 6.83
CA SER A 405 3.39 13.95 5.39
C SER A 405 2.12 14.78 5.10
N PRO A 406 2.20 15.83 4.27
CA PRO A 406 1.07 16.73 4.01
C PRO A 406 -0.08 16.06 3.25
N ASN A 407 0.17 14.92 2.58
CA ASN A 407 -0.80 14.23 1.74
C ASN A 407 -1.61 13.15 2.50
N ILE A 408 -1.39 12.98 3.80
CA ILE A 408 -2.16 12.01 4.62
C ILE A 408 -3.67 12.28 4.55
N PRO A 409 -4.18 13.53 4.63
CA PRO A 409 -5.62 13.79 4.55
C PRO A 409 -6.23 13.33 3.22
N ASP A 410 -5.50 13.48 2.11
CA ASP A 410 -5.95 13.02 0.81
C ASP A 410 -5.94 11.50 0.71
N LEU A 411 -4.92 10.85 1.29
CA LEU A 411 -4.88 9.40 1.36
C LEU A 411 -6.03 8.84 2.22
N LYS A 412 -6.36 9.47 3.35
CA LYS A 412 -7.44 9.03 4.25
C LYS A 412 -8.83 9.03 3.61
N LYS A 413 -9.05 9.76 2.50
CA LYS A 413 -10.30 9.67 1.71
C LYS A 413 -10.60 8.25 1.24
N TYR A 414 -9.57 7.40 1.11
CA TYR A 414 -9.70 6.01 0.71
C TYR A 414 -10.03 5.04 1.85
N GLU A 415 -10.00 5.46 3.13
CA GLU A 415 -10.41 4.61 4.26
C GLU A 415 -11.91 4.22 4.20
N HIS A 416 -12.69 4.89 3.36
CA HIS A 416 -14.09 4.51 3.08
C HIS A 416 -14.23 3.27 2.18
N ASP A 417 -13.16 2.79 1.53
CA ASP A 417 -13.15 1.47 0.89
C ASP A 417 -12.93 0.41 1.97
N GLU A 418 -13.83 -0.58 2.04
CA GLU A 418 -13.78 -1.64 3.05
C GLU A 418 -12.55 -2.54 2.95
N PHE A 419 -11.87 -2.48 1.80
CA PHE A 419 -10.66 -3.22 1.55
C PHE A 419 -9.40 -2.36 1.65
N VAL A 420 -9.48 -1.09 2.06
CA VAL A 420 -8.31 -0.21 2.24
C VAL A 420 -8.17 0.16 3.70
N ARG A 421 -7.03 -0.18 4.28
CA ARG A 421 -6.65 0.18 5.64
C ARG A 421 -5.40 1.04 5.60
N ILE A 422 -5.45 2.19 6.26
CA ILE A 422 -4.32 3.11 6.37
C ILE A 422 -3.88 3.17 7.82
N ILE A 423 -2.58 2.97 8.05
CA ILE A 423 -1.96 2.92 9.36
C ILE A 423 -0.86 3.96 9.36
N VAL A 424 -0.93 4.92 10.28
CA VAL A 424 0.08 5.98 10.41
C VAL A 424 0.94 5.68 11.64
N HIS A 425 2.25 5.62 11.45
CA HIS A 425 3.20 5.48 12.57
C HIS A 425 3.32 6.80 13.35
N GLU A 426 3.58 6.69 14.65
CA GLU A 426 3.83 7.85 15.51
C GLU A 426 5.14 8.59 15.16
N LYS A 427 6.08 7.91 14.49
CA LYS A 427 7.36 8.44 14.03
C LYS A 427 7.92 7.55 12.92
N ASN A 428 8.92 8.06 12.19
CA ASN A 428 9.68 7.28 11.21
C ASN A 428 10.43 6.10 11.87
N LEU A 429 9.91 4.90 11.66
CA LEU A 429 10.49 3.63 12.11
C LEU A 429 11.34 2.97 11.01
N GLY A 430 11.14 3.34 9.75
CA GLY A 430 11.87 2.82 8.60
C GLY A 430 11.13 1.70 7.87
N ALA A 431 11.65 1.33 6.69
CA ALA A 431 10.98 0.42 5.77
C ALA A 431 10.74 -0.98 6.35
N SER A 432 11.71 -1.54 7.10
CA SER A 432 11.56 -2.86 7.73
C SER A 432 10.38 -2.89 8.71
N GLU A 433 10.27 -1.90 9.61
CA GLU A 433 9.18 -1.82 10.58
C GLU A 433 7.82 -1.57 9.90
N ALA A 434 7.78 -0.72 8.87
CA ALA A 434 6.55 -0.50 8.11
C ALA A 434 6.05 -1.79 7.44
N ARG A 435 6.95 -2.60 6.86
CA ARG A 435 6.60 -3.91 6.29
C ARG A 435 6.19 -4.92 7.35
N ASN A 436 6.89 -4.95 8.50
CA ASN A 436 6.53 -5.80 9.63
C ASN A 436 5.15 -5.45 10.20
N ARG A 437 4.84 -4.15 10.31
CA ARG A 437 3.52 -3.67 10.71
C ARG A 437 2.46 -4.18 9.74
N GLY A 438 2.67 -4.04 8.43
CA GLY A 438 1.74 -4.56 7.42
C GLY A 438 1.59 -6.09 7.48
N LEU A 439 2.67 -6.83 7.70
CA LEU A 439 2.66 -8.29 7.84
C LEU A 439 1.86 -8.76 9.08
N LYS A 440 2.01 -8.05 10.21
CA LYS A 440 1.28 -8.32 11.47
C LYS A 440 -0.22 -8.08 11.33
N GLU A 441 -0.60 -7.11 10.52
CA GLU A 441 -2.01 -6.74 10.29
C GLU A 441 -2.71 -7.61 9.24
N SER A 442 -1.93 -8.33 8.42
CA SER A 442 -2.47 -9.24 7.42
C SER A 442 -2.92 -10.58 8.05
N CYS A 443 -4.07 -11.06 7.57
CA CYS A 443 -4.62 -12.39 7.87
C CYS A 443 -4.90 -13.20 6.58
N ALA A 444 -4.36 -12.76 5.45
CA ALA A 444 -4.53 -13.42 4.15
C ALA A 444 -3.64 -14.65 4.00
N ASP A 445 -3.96 -15.49 3.00
CA ASP A 445 -3.15 -16.65 2.65
C ASP A 445 -1.79 -16.22 2.04
N TYR A 446 -1.79 -15.10 1.32
CA TYR A 446 -0.60 -14.47 0.76
C TYR A 446 -0.54 -12.97 1.06
N VAL A 447 0.67 -12.46 1.25
CA VAL A 447 0.97 -11.03 1.38
C VAL A 447 1.73 -10.58 0.15
N PHE A 448 1.28 -9.50 -0.48
CA PHE A 448 1.90 -8.91 -1.65
C PHE A 448 2.50 -7.55 -1.30
N PHE A 449 3.82 -7.50 -1.15
CA PHE A 449 4.55 -6.25 -0.94
C PHE A 449 4.71 -5.49 -2.27
N ILE A 450 4.33 -4.21 -2.24
CA ILE A 450 4.46 -3.26 -3.34
C ILE A 450 5.05 -1.97 -2.77
N ASP A 451 6.09 -1.41 -3.40
CA ASP A 451 6.66 -0.12 -2.97
C ASP A 451 5.77 1.07 -3.41
N ASP A 452 5.90 2.21 -2.72
CA ASP A 452 5.04 3.40 -2.89
C ASP A 452 5.35 4.27 -4.12
N ASP A 453 6.35 3.92 -4.92
CA ASP A 453 6.83 4.68 -6.08
C ASP A 453 6.81 3.90 -7.39
N LEU A 454 5.89 2.94 -7.52
CA LEU A 454 5.77 2.08 -8.70
C LEU A 454 4.60 2.44 -9.61
N PHE A 455 4.84 2.34 -10.92
CA PHE A 455 3.76 2.25 -11.90
C PHE A 455 3.36 0.78 -12.07
N VAL A 456 2.21 0.40 -11.51
CA VAL A 456 1.70 -0.98 -11.54
C VAL A 456 0.83 -1.24 -12.78
N GLU A 457 0.93 -2.44 -13.36
CA GLU A 457 0.00 -2.84 -14.43
C GLU A 457 -1.41 -3.13 -13.86
N PRO A 458 -2.50 -2.72 -14.53
CA PRO A 458 -3.86 -2.88 -13.99
C PRO A 458 -4.27 -4.32 -13.66
N ASP A 459 -3.74 -5.29 -14.40
CA ASP A 459 -4.06 -6.73 -14.25
C ASP A 459 -3.06 -7.47 -13.33
N MET A 460 -2.14 -6.75 -12.66
CA MET A 460 -1.10 -7.33 -11.80
C MET A 460 -1.63 -8.31 -10.75
N LEU A 461 -2.75 -7.99 -10.08
CA LEU A 461 -3.35 -8.88 -9.06
C LEU A 461 -3.95 -10.16 -9.66
N ILE A 462 -4.48 -10.07 -10.88
CA ILE A 462 -5.04 -11.24 -11.59
C ILE A 462 -3.89 -12.20 -11.93
N GLU A 463 -2.76 -11.68 -12.40
CA GLU A 463 -1.57 -12.48 -12.66
C GLU A 463 -0.96 -13.07 -11.39
N ALA A 464 -0.97 -12.32 -10.28
CA ALA A 464 -0.57 -12.81 -8.97
C ALA A 464 -1.44 -13.99 -8.52
N GLU A 465 -2.78 -13.88 -8.61
CA GLU A 465 -3.68 -15.00 -8.32
C GLU A 465 -3.38 -16.21 -9.22
N ARG A 466 -3.20 -15.98 -10.52
CA ARG A 466 -2.97 -17.06 -11.50
C ARG A 466 -1.72 -17.87 -11.17
N ILE A 467 -0.61 -17.21 -10.83
CA ILE A 467 0.65 -17.91 -10.50
C ILE A 467 0.57 -18.62 -9.14
N ILE A 468 -0.09 -18.00 -8.14
CA ILE A 468 -0.32 -18.63 -6.83
C ILE A 468 -1.11 -19.93 -7.00
N ARG A 469 -2.20 -19.91 -7.77
CA ARG A 469 -3.02 -21.10 -8.02
C ARG A 469 -2.28 -22.17 -8.81
N LYS A 470 -1.39 -21.77 -9.73
CA LYS A 470 -0.57 -22.72 -10.50
C LYS A 470 0.45 -23.43 -9.61
N PHE A 471 1.02 -22.74 -8.62
CA PHE A 471 2.08 -23.26 -7.75
C PHE A 471 1.83 -23.02 -6.25
N PRO A 472 0.77 -23.60 -5.66
CA PRO A 472 0.37 -23.30 -4.28
C PRO A 472 1.38 -23.78 -3.22
N LYS A 473 2.36 -24.61 -3.61
CA LYS A 473 3.40 -25.14 -2.73
C LYS A 473 4.63 -24.22 -2.61
N ALA A 474 4.74 -23.19 -3.44
CA ALA A 474 5.83 -22.21 -3.35
C ALA A 474 5.72 -21.39 -2.06
N CYS A 475 6.86 -21.05 -1.45
CA CYS A 475 6.92 -20.15 -0.29
C CYS A 475 6.60 -18.69 -0.66
N GLY A 476 6.61 -18.36 -1.96
CA GLY A 476 6.27 -17.04 -2.47
C GLY A 476 6.63 -16.91 -3.96
N PHE A 477 6.43 -15.71 -4.49
CA PHE A 477 6.69 -15.36 -5.88
C PHE A 477 7.40 -14.02 -5.98
N VAL A 478 8.36 -13.93 -6.89
CA VAL A 478 9.07 -12.69 -7.21
C VAL A 478 8.51 -12.15 -8.51
N GLY A 479 7.92 -10.96 -8.47
CA GLY A 479 7.42 -10.28 -9.67
C GLY A 479 8.54 -9.64 -10.50
N CYS A 480 8.17 -9.12 -11.66
CA CYS A 480 9.11 -8.41 -12.55
C CYS A 480 8.91 -6.90 -12.41
N THR A 481 9.94 -6.19 -11.97
CA THR A 481 9.95 -4.73 -11.93
C THR A 481 10.98 -4.23 -12.93
N LYS A 482 10.54 -3.46 -13.93
CA LYS A 482 11.44 -2.90 -14.95
C LYS A 482 11.75 -1.44 -14.67
N PHE A 483 12.93 -1.00 -15.08
CA PHE A 483 13.21 0.42 -15.21
C PHE A 483 12.90 0.87 -16.64
N PRO A 484 12.43 2.12 -16.85
CA PRO A 484 12.31 2.70 -18.17
C PRO A 484 13.63 2.59 -18.94
N ASP A 485 13.57 2.39 -20.25
CA ASP A 485 14.79 2.30 -21.06
C ASP A 485 15.64 3.56 -20.86
N PRO A 486 16.96 3.41 -20.62
CA PRO A 486 17.85 4.51 -20.26
C PRO A 486 18.19 5.41 -21.47
N THR A 487 17.29 5.51 -22.46
CA THR A 487 17.49 6.15 -23.75
C THR A 487 18.18 7.51 -23.58
N ASN A 488 19.42 7.59 -24.09
CA ASN A 488 20.27 8.78 -24.09
C ASN A 488 20.79 9.32 -22.74
N ALA A 489 20.60 8.63 -21.62
CA ALA A 489 21.14 9.05 -20.32
C ALA A 489 22.35 8.19 -19.89
N ILE A 490 23.51 8.84 -19.71
CA ILE A 490 24.77 8.18 -19.35
C ILE A 490 24.66 7.50 -17.98
N PHE A 491 24.10 8.19 -16.99
CA PHE A 491 24.04 7.70 -15.62
C PHE A 491 23.11 6.49 -15.46
N THR A 492 21.90 6.55 -16.00
CA THR A 492 20.94 5.42 -15.93
C THR A 492 21.44 4.20 -16.71
N SER A 493 22.12 4.42 -17.85
CA SER A 493 22.82 3.36 -18.58
C SER A 493 23.93 2.73 -17.72
N ALA A 494 24.72 3.54 -17.02
CA ALA A 494 25.76 3.07 -16.10
C ALA A 494 25.18 2.27 -14.92
N VAL A 495 24.04 2.68 -14.36
CA VAL A 495 23.33 1.92 -13.32
C VAL A 495 22.92 0.54 -13.84
N LYS A 496 22.34 0.44 -15.04
CA LYS A 496 22.00 -0.85 -15.65
C LYS A 496 23.24 -1.71 -15.94
N MET A 497 24.30 -1.11 -16.48
CA MET A 497 25.59 -1.76 -16.76
C MET A 497 26.31 -2.23 -15.48
N SER A 498 26.06 -1.60 -14.33
CA SER A 498 26.65 -2.00 -13.05
C SER A 498 26.22 -3.40 -12.60
N GLY A 499 25.02 -3.83 -13.00
CA GLY A 499 24.39 -5.08 -12.57
C GLY A 499 23.66 -4.99 -11.23
N LEU A 500 23.77 -3.88 -10.49
CA LEU A 500 23.15 -3.71 -9.17
C LEU A 500 21.62 -3.73 -9.20
N VAL A 501 21.00 -3.42 -10.34
CA VAL A 501 19.54 -3.45 -10.54
C VAL A 501 19.04 -4.75 -11.17
N SER A 502 19.92 -5.74 -11.40
CA SER A 502 19.52 -7.00 -12.03
C SER A 502 18.54 -7.82 -11.19
N SER A 503 18.47 -7.63 -9.87
CA SER A 503 17.48 -8.31 -9.05
C SER A 503 16.03 -7.86 -9.31
N PHE A 504 15.82 -6.70 -9.95
CA PHE A 504 14.49 -6.16 -10.19
C PHE A 504 13.71 -6.94 -11.25
N ASP A 505 14.39 -7.50 -12.25
CA ASP A 505 13.81 -8.28 -13.35
C ASP A 505 14.22 -9.76 -13.31
N VAL A 506 14.70 -10.24 -12.15
CA VAL A 506 15.20 -11.63 -11.99
C VAL A 506 14.15 -12.69 -12.35
N ALA A 507 12.87 -12.37 -12.16
CA ALA A 507 11.72 -13.23 -12.50
C ALA A 507 11.64 -13.59 -13.99
N GLU A 508 12.28 -12.82 -14.89
CA GLU A 508 12.34 -13.16 -16.33
C GLU A 508 13.44 -14.17 -16.66
N ARG A 509 14.42 -14.34 -15.76
CA ARG A 509 15.60 -15.19 -16.00
C ARG A 509 15.59 -16.49 -15.20
N ILE A 510 14.93 -16.49 -14.04
CA ILE A 510 14.87 -17.64 -13.14
C ILE A 510 13.40 -17.94 -12.85
N GLU A 511 12.91 -19.09 -13.30
CA GLU A 511 11.53 -19.51 -13.04
C GLU A 511 11.39 -20.20 -11.67
N GLU A 512 12.37 -21.02 -11.28
CA GLU A 512 12.27 -21.88 -10.10
C GLU A 512 13.38 -21.62 -9.08
N ASP A 513 13.02 -21.75 -7.80
CA ASP A 513 13.91 -21.63 -6.65
C ASP A 513 14.73 -20.33 -6.64
N ILE A 514 14.08 -19.22 -6.94
CA ILE A 514 14.68 -17.89 -6.79
C ILE A 514 15.13 -17.74 -5.32
N PRO A 515 16.40 -17.36 -5.05
CA PRO A 515 16.88 -17.25 -3.68
C PRO A 515 16.20 -16.12 -2.91
N TRP A 516 15.94 -14.98 -3.57
CA TRP A 516 15.26 -13.82 -2.99
C TRP A 516 14.68 -12.92 -4.08
N GLY A 517 13.76 -12.04 -3.72
CA GLY A 517 13.21 -11.01 -4.59
C GLY A 517 13.10 -9.66 -3.89
N ILE A 518 13.10 -8.59 -4.67
CA ILE A 518 12.96 -7.23 -4.14
C ILE A 518 11.55 -7.02 -3.59
N THR A 519 11.43 -6.37 -2.43
CA THR A 519 10.14 -6.11 -1.77
C THR A 519 9.21 -5.19 -2.56
N ALA A 520 9.72 -4.49 -3.58
CA ALA A 520 8.92 -3.66 -4.47
C ALA A 520 7.84 -4.47 -5.22
N ASN A 521 8.07 -5.77 -5.44
CA ASN A 521 7.14 -6.64 -6.14
C ASN A 521 7.34 -8.09 -5.67
N LEU A 522 6.99 -8.34 -4.42
CA LEU A 522 7.24 -9.62 -3.74
C LEU A 522 5.95 -10.18 -3.13
N ILE A 523 5.58 -11.38 -3.53
CA ILE A 523 4.45 -12.11 -2.98
C ILE A 523 5.01 -13.19 -2.04
N VAL A 524 4.47 -13.29 -0.83
CA VAL A 524 4.94 -14.22 0.20
C VAL A 524 3.76 -15.02 0.70
N ARG A 525 3.94 -16.34 0.80
CA ARG A 525 2.95 -17.21 1.43
C ARG A 525 2.99 -16.99 2.94
N ARG A 526 1.86 -16.67 3.52
CA ARG A 526 1.77 -16.46 4.97
C ARG A 526 1.81 -17.81 5.69
N TYR A 527 2.62 -17.89 6.74
CA TYR A 527 2.75 -19.07 7.59
C TYR A 527 3.19 -18.66 8.98
N LYS A 528 2.95 -19.52 9.98
CA LYS A 528 3.36 -19.31 11.35
C LYS A 528 4.84 -19.66 11.52
N ASP A 529 5.69 -18.77 11.04
CA ASP A 529 7.14 -18.94 11.02
C ASP A 529 7.91 -17.91 11.87
N ASN A 530 7.22 -16.88 12.39
CA ASN A 530 7.78 -15.77 13.17
C ASN A 530 8.93 -15.03 12.46
N ILE A 531 8.96 -15.05 11.13
CA ILE A 531 9.98 -14.36 10.33
C ILE A 531 9.49 -12.95 9.99
N GLU A 532 10.28 -11.96 10.39
CA GLU A 532 10.06 -10.53 10.18
C GLU A 532 11.27 -9.90 9.46
N PHE A 533 11.07 -8.76 8.81
CA PHE A 533 12.15 -7.96 8.23
C PHE A 533 13.04 -7.42 9.34
N ASN A 534 14.33 -7.75 9.29
CA ASN A 534 15.26 -7.37 10.34
C ASN A 534 15.57 -5.87 10.31
N THR A 535 15.59 -5.25 11.48
CA THR A 535 15.71 -3.79 11.65
C THR A 535 17.16 -3.34 11.85
N ILE A 536 18.10 -4.28 11.90
CA ILE A 536 19.53 -4.02 11.85
C ILE A 536 19.99 -3.39 10.51
N PHE A 537 19.22 -3.62 9.44
CA PHE A 537 19.48 -3.07 8.12
C PHE A 537 19.13 -1.57 8.06
N PRO A 538 19.67 -0.81 7.08
CA PRO A 538 19.39 0.61 6.95
C PRO A 538 17.89 0.92 6.86
N LYS A 539 17.42 1.96 7.57
CA LYS A 539 16.02 2.40 7.56
C LYS A 539 15.44 2.67 6.16
N THR A 540 16.28 3.08 5.22
CA THR A 540 15.91 3.36 3.82
C THR A 540 15.73 2.10 2.97
N GLY A 541 15.96 0.92 3.54
CA GLY A 541 16.00 -0.37 2.83
C GLY A 541 17.38 -0.69 2.23
N GLY A 542 17.55 -1.96 1.91
CA GLY A 542 18.77 -2.63 1.45
C GLY A 542 19.14 -3.81 2.36
N GLY A 543 19.10 -5.03 1.82
CA GLY A 543 19.57 -6.26 2.46
C GLY A 543 18.56 -6.95 3.37
N GLU A 544 17.57 -6.24 3.91
CA GLU A 544 16.47 -6.82 4.70
C GLU A 544 15.59 -7.74 3.87
N ASP A 545 15.46 -7.45 2.58
CA ASP A 545 14.71 -8.25 1.60
C ASP A 545 15.41 -9.58 1.32
N ILE A 546 16.74 -9.55 1.17
CA ILE A 546 17.58 -10.73 1.03
C ILE A 546 17.46 -11.60 2.30
N ASP A 547 17.67 -11.01 3.46
CA ASP A 547 17.58 -11.69 4.77
C ASP A 547 16.20 -12.35 4.95
N PHE A 548 15.13 -11.59 4.77
CA PHE A 548 13.75 -12.08 4.90
C PHE A 548 13.45 -13.24 3.94
N CYS A 549 13.81 -13.11 2.66
CA CYS A 549 13.57 -14.17 1.68
C CYS A 549 14.38 -15.43 1.98
N LEU A 550 15.65 -15.30 2.37
CA LEU A 550 16.47 -16.46 2.72
C LEU A 550 15.89 -17.21 3.92
N GLN A 551 15.51 -16.48 4.99
CA GLN A 551 14.86 -17.08 6.16
C GLN A 551 13.56 -17.80 5.78
N LYS A 552 12.65 -17.15 5.04
CA LYS A 552 11.39 -17.77 4.59
C LYS A 552 11.65 -19.03 3.77
N ARG A 553 12.55 -18.94 2.78
CA ARG A 553 12.90 -20.07 1.93
C ARG A 553 13.47 -21.23 2.73
N HIS A 554 14.38 -20.97 3.67
CA HIS A 554 14.95 -22.00 4.55
C HIS A 554 13.88 -22.64 5.45
N PHE A 555 12.99 -21.83 6.02
CA PHE A 555 11.89 -22.32 6.85
C PHE A 555 10.98 -23.28 6.08
N PHE A 556 10.51 -22.89 4.90
CA PHE A 556 9.63 -23.74 4.09
C PHE A 556 10.33 -25.04 3.70
N LYS A 557 11.54 -24.95 3.12
CA LYS A 557 12.28 -26.15 2.67
C LYS A 557 12.61 -27.13 3.79
N ARG A 558 12.80 -26.65 5.04
CA ARG A 558 13.13 -27.51 6.19
C ARG A 558 11.89 -28.05 6.90
N ASN A 559 10.83 -27.25 7.05
CA ASN A 559 9.71 -27.57 7.93
C ASN A 559 8.44 -28.02 7.20
N ILE A 560 8.30 -27.76 5.90
CA ILE A 560 7.07 -28.05 5.16
C ILE A 560 7.39 -29.03 4.03
N GLN A 561 6.94 -30.28 4.21
CA GLN A 561 7.18 -31.36 3.25
C GLN A 561 6.58 -31.05 1.88
N GLY A 562 7.38 -31.19 0.83
CA GLY A 562 6.97 -30.93 -0.54
C GLY A 562 6.75 -29.45 -0.87
N SER A 563 7.14 -28.53 0.02
CA SER A 563 7.18 -27.11 -0.30
C SER A 563 8.29 -26.79 -1.29
N GLU A 564 8.10 -25.68 -2.01
CA GLU A 564 9.05 -25.18 -2.99
C GLU A 564 9.59 -23.82 -2.54
N GLY A 565 10.77 -23.44 -3.06
CA GLY A 565 11.31 -22.09 -2.86
C GLY A 565 10.49 -21.02 -3.57
N PHE A 566 11.02 -19.80 -3.64
CA PHE A 566 10.36 -18.75 -4.41
C PHE A 566 10.35 -19.11 -5.90
N ARG A 567 9.27 -18.75 -6.61
CA ARG A 567 9.16 -18.87 -8.07
C ARG A 567 9.12 -17.50 -8.73
N GLY A 568 9.53 -17.44 -9.99
CA GLY A 568 9.41 -16.25 -10.83
C GLY A 568 7.97 -16.03 -11.29
N ALA A 569 7.50 -14.79 -11.20
CA ALA A 569 6.21 -14.35 -11.70
C ALA A 569 6.40 -13.23 -12.75
N PRO A 570 6.91 -13.54 -13.95
CA PRO A 570 7.29 -12.54 -14.96
C PRO A 570 6.13 -11.71 -15.53
N LEU A 571 4.87 -12.16 -15.33
CA LEU A 571 3.67 -11.41 -15.73
C LEU A 571 3.12 -10.52 -14.62
N VAL A 572 3.61 -10.63 -13.39
CA VAL A 572 3.29 -9.71 -12.29
C VAL A 572 4.23 -8.51 -12.42
N ARG A 573 3.81 -7.50 -13.18
CA ARG A 573 4.70 -6.45 -13.70
C ARG A 573 4.46 -5.08 -13.09
N ALA A 574 5.58 -4.41 -12.77
CA ALA A 574 5.62 -3.00 -12.42
C ALA A 574 6.76 -2.29 -13.17
N VAL A 575 6.68 -0.97 -13.27
CA VAL A 575 7.76 -0.11 -13.73
C VAL A 575 8.18 0.82 -12.61
N HIS A 576 9.45 0.75 -12.23
CA HIS A 576 10.05 1.63 -11.25
C HIS A 576 10.67 2.85 -11.97
N PRO A 577 10.28 4.10 -11.66
CA PRO A 577 10.86 5.29 -12.25
C PRO A 577 12.34 5.44 -11.86
N TRP A 578 13.15 6.11 -12.68
CA TRP A 578 14.53 6.38 -12.27
C TRP A 578 14.57 7.28 -11.03
N TRP A 579 15.30 6.88 -9.98
CA TRP A 579 15.48 7.71 -8.79
C TRP A 579 16.01 9.09 -9.15
N ASN A 580 15.52 10.13 -8.48
CA ASN A 580 15.88 11.53 -8.77
C ASN A 580 15.71 11.91 -10.26
N ASN A 581 14.73 11.32 -10.95
CA ASN A 581 14.51 11.49 -12.39
C ASN A 581 15.77 11.17 -13.23
N GLY A 582 16.57 10.19 -12.79
CA GLY A 582 17.80 9.78 -13.46
C GLY A 582 19.01 10.69 -13.23
N LYS A 583 18.91 11.69 -12.34
CA LYS A 583 20.06 12.50 -11.94
C LYS A 583 21.07 11.66 -11.14
N ARG A 584 22.36 11.99 -11.29
CA ARG A 584 23.47 11.30 -10.62
C ARG A 584 23.28 11.26 -9.11
N SER A 585 23.38 10.06 -8.53
CA SER A 585 23.33 9.84 -7.09
C SER A 585 24.04 8.53 -6.72
N TYR A 586 25.05 8.61 -5.85
CA TYR A 586 25.85 7.45 -5.46
C TYR A 586 25.53 6.93 -4.05
N ARG A 587 24.92 7.77 -3.21
CA ARG A 587 24.65 7.47 -1.80
C ARG A 587 23.81 6.21 -1.62
N ARG A 588 22.82 5.99 -2.50
CA ARG A 588 21.95 4.79 -2.46
C ARG A 588 22.75 3.50 -2.59
N PHE A 589 23.66 3.44 -3.57
CA PHE A 589 24.48 2.27 -3.81
C PHE A 589 25.45 2.01 -2.65
N ALA A 590 25.99 3.07 -2.03
CA ALA A 590 26.78 2.94 -0.81
C ALA A 590 25.95 2.36 0.36
N THR A 591 24.70 2.79 0.54
CA THR A 591 23.82 2.21 1.57
C THR A 591 23.53 0.73 1.32
N TRP A 592 23.32 0.31 0.07
CA TRP A 592 23.18 -1.11 -0.28
C TRP A 592 24.44 -1.90 0.03
N GLY A 593 25.61 -1.37 -0.32
CA GLY A 593 26.88 -1.99 0.02
C GLY A 593 27.09 -2.15 1.54
N TYR A 594 26.69 -1.15 2.34
CA TYR A 594 26.74 -1.22 3.80
C TYR A 594 25.93 -2.42 4.33
N ALA A 595 24.76 -2.68 3.75
CA ALA A 595 23.91 -3.82 4.06
C ALA A 595 24.50 -5.15 3.58
N ASP A 596 25.07 -5.21 2.37
CA ASP A 596 25.77 -6.41 1.87
C ASP A 596 26.90 -6.83 2.81
N GLY A 597 27.62 -5.87 3.40
CA GLY A 597 28.65 -6.16 4.39
C GLY A 597 28.11 -6.81 5.66
N LEU A 598 26.84 -6.62 6.00
CA LEU A 598 26.21 -7.28 7.15
C LEU A 598 25.81 -8.72 6.82
N LEU A 599 25.35 -8.95 5.58
CA LEU A 599 24.96 -10.28 5.10
C LEU A 599 26.13 -11.28 5.12
N ILE A 600 27.38 -10.82 4.99
CA ILE A 600 28.57 -11.68 5.10
C ILE A 600 28.60 -12.43 6.44
N LYS A 601 28.27 -11.73 7.52
CA LYS A 601 28.29 -12.28 8.88
C LYS A 601 27.04 -13.11 9.18
N LEU A 602 25.89 -12.67 8.67
CA LEU A 602 24.61 -13.38 8.88
C LEU A 602 24.55 -14.70 8.10
N TYR A 603 25.17 -14.74 6.91
CA TYR A 603 25.11 -15.87 5.98
C TYR A 603 26.50 -16.26 5.46
N PRO A 604 27.35 -16.85 6.33
CA PRO A 604 28.68 -17.29 5.93
C PRO A 604 28.66 -18.35 4.82
N GLU A 605 27.59 -19.14 4.69
CA GLU A 605 27.42 -20.15 3.64
C GLU A 605 27.28 -19.57 2.23
N TYR A 606 26.81 -18.32 2.11
CA TYR A 606 26.71 -17.57 0.86
C TYR A 606 27.88 -16.61 0.66
N SER A 607 28.92 -16.75 1.49
CA SER A 607 30.05 -15.85 1.52
C SER A 607 31.34 -16.59 1.20
N TYR A 608 32.26 -15.90 0.53
CA TYR A 608 33.59 -16.45 0.23
C TYR A 608 34.66 -15.38 0.39
N LYS A 609 35.85 -15.81 0.82
CA LYS A 609 37.04 -14.95 0.82
C LYS A 609 37.60 -14.84 -0.59
N ASP A 610 37.78 -13.63 -1.08
CA ASP A 610 38.52 -13.34 -2.31
C ASP A 610 39.99 -13.10 -1.94
N GLY A 611 40.92 -13.66 -2.73
CA GLY A 611 42.35 -13.48 -2.52
C GLY A 611 42.85 -12.12 -2.99
N PHE A 612 42.06 -11.41 -3.79
CA PHE A 612 42.39 -10.09 -4.32
C PHE A 612 41.48 -9.03 -3.68
N PRO A 613 42.06 -8.00 -3.02
CA PRO A 613 41.27 -6.93 -2.41
C PRO A 613 40.48 -6.17 -3.48
N ASP A 614 39.31 -5.65 -3.13
CA ASP A 614 38.55 -4.75 -4.01
C ASP A 614 39.12 -3.31 -3.97
N ASP A 615 38.57 -2.39 -4.77
CA ASP A 615 39.17 -1.06 -4.90
C ASP A 615 39.22 -0.29 -3.57
N PRO A 616 38.14 -0.25 -2.76
CA PRO A 616 38.19 0.38 -1.44
C PRO A 616 39.21 -0.26 -0.49
N GLU A 617 39.31 -1.59 -0.48
CA GLU A 617 40.29 -2.30 0.34
C GLU A 617 41.72 -1.96 -0.11
N ARG A 618 41.98 -1.85 -1.42
CA ARG A 618 43.29 -1.40 -1.96
C ARG A 618 43.59 0.03 -1.56
N LEU A 619 42.62 0.93 -1.66
CA LEU A 619 42.79 2.33 -1.26
C LEU A 619 43.08 2.44 0.24
N LEU A 620 42.36 1.70 1.08
CA LEU A 620 42.63 1.64 2.52
C LEU A 620 44.03 1.12 2.82
N MET A 621 44.46 0.06 2.13
CA MET A 621 45.80 -0.50 2.25
C MET A 621 46.87 0.54 1.86
N LEU A 622 46.71 1.23 0.72
CA LEU A 622 47.64 2.26 0.27
C LEU A 622 47.69 3.47 1.20
N LEU A 623 46.54 3.92 1.72
CA LEU A 623 46.50 5.00 2.71
C LEU A 623 47.20 4.59 4.01
N SER A 624 46.99 3.36 4.47
CA SER A 624 47.66 2.84 5.66
C SER A 624 49.17 2.76 5.47
N LEU A 625 49.63 2.26 4.31
CA LEU A 625 51.06 2.24 3.95
C LEU A 625 51.65 3.65 3.88
N LEU A 626 50.93 4.60 3.27
CA LEU A 626 51.35 5.99 3.19
C LEU A 626 51.52 6.59 4.58
N THR A 627 50.58 6.36 5.49
CA THR A 627 50.68 6.82 6.88
C THR A 627 51.89 6.20 7.58
N ILE A 628 52.12 4.89 7.43
CA ILE A 628 53.28 4.20 8.00
C ILE A 628 54.58 4.76 7.45
N PHE A 629 54.69 4.98 6.14
CA PHE A 629 55.90 5.50 5.52
C PHE A 629 56.16 6.96 5.92
N LEU A 630 55.13 7.80 5.98
CA LEU A 630 55.26 9.18 6.46
C LEU A 630 55.67 9.23 7.92
N PHE A 631 55.13 8.37 8.77
CA PHE A 631 55.54 8.26 10.17
C PHE A 631 56.99 7.75 10.30
N THR A 632 57.34 6.72 9.54
CA THR A 632 58.72 6.18 9.51
C THR A 632 59.71 7.23 9.05
N LYS A 633 59.32 8.12 8.13
CA LYS A 633 60.16 9.20 7.60
C LYS A 633 60.58 10.21 8.67
N ILE A 634 59.80 10.33 9.75
CA ILE A 634 60.16 11.17 10.91
C ILE A 634 61.42 10.65 11.59
N PHE A 635 61.60 9.31 11.62
CA PHE A 635 62.71 8.66 12.33
C PHE A 635 63.86 8.24 11.41
N ILE A 636 63.55 7.88 10.17
CA ILE A 636 64.50 7.35 9.19
C ILE A 636 64.24 8.03 7.85
N SER A 637 65.17 8.88 7.40
CA SER A 637 65.09 9.51 6.07
C SER A 637 66.14 8.89 5.15
N ASN A 638 65.70 8.07 4.20
CA ASN A 638 66.56 7.51 3.15
C ASN A 638 65.86 7.56 1.78
N GLN A 639 66.65 7.40 0.71
CA GLN A 639 66.14 7.45 -0.67
C GLN A 639 65.08 6.36 -0.93
N MET A 640 65.30 5.16 -0.40
CA MET A 640 64.35 4.04 -0.54
C MET A 640 62.96 4.39 0.01
N LEU A 641 62.88 5.05 1.17
CA LEU A 641 61.61 5.45 1.78
C LEU A 641 60.91 6.54 0.96
N ASN A 642 61.66 7.48 0.39
CA ASN A 642 61.10 8.49 -0.52
C ASN A 642 60.53 7.85 -1.79
N GLU A 643 61.22 6.86 -2.36
CA GLU A 643 60.72 6.08 -3.50
C GLU A 643 59.43 5.31 -3.14
N LEU A 644 59.37 4.68 -1.95
CA LEU A 644 58.18 3.97 -1.48
C LEU A 644 56.97 4.90 -1.27
N ILE A 645 57.18 6.09 -0.70
CA ILE A 645 56.13 7.12 -0.56
C ILE A 645 55.62 7.55 -1.94
N LEU A 646 56.53 7.85 -2.86
CA LEU A 646 56.20 8.27 -4.22
C LEU A 646 55.39 7.19 -4.96
N VAL A 647 55.84 5.94 -4.93
CA VAL A 647 55.12 4.78 -5.49
C VAL A 647 53.73 4.68 -4.90
N THR A 648 53.59 4.83 -3.59
CA THR A 648 52.29 4.73 -2.89
C THR A 648 51.34 5.84 -3.34
N ILE A 649 51.79 7.08 -3.45
CA ILE A 649 50.99 8.23 -3.91
C ILE A 649 50.52 8.02 -5.36
N ILE A 650 51.42 7.60 -6.25
CA ILE A 650 51.09 7.33 -7.66
C ILE A 650 50.13 6.14 -7.79
N SER A 651 50.22 5.15 -6.90
CA SER A 651 49.38 3.96 -6.93
C SER A 651 47.90 4.26 -6.67
N ILE A 652 47.58 5.32 -5.92
CA ILE A 652 46.19 5.68 -5.55
C ILE A 652 45.30 5.94 -6.77
N PRO A 653 45.60 6.90 -7.68
CA PRO A 653 44.77 7.13 -8.87
C PRO A 653 44.81 5.93 -9.83
N LEU A 654 45.90 5.16 -9.85
CA LEU A 654 46.03 3.98 -10.72
C LEU A 654 45.07 2.85 -10.35
N VAL A 655 44.59 2.76 -9.10
CA VAL A 655 43.55 1.80 -8.72
C VAL A 655 42.28 2.03 -9.55
N VAL A 656 41.82 3.29 -9.63
CA VAL A 656 40.61 3.66 -10.36
C VAL A 656 40.83 3.50 -11.87
N VAL A 657 41.99 3.92 -12.38
CA VAL A 657 42.35 3.78 -13.80
C VAL A 657 42.35 2.32 -14.23
N ALA A 658 42.97 1.43 -13.46
CA ALA A 658 42.97 -0.01 -13.76
C ALA A 658 41.55 -0.58 -13.84
N ASN A 659 40.66 -0.19 -12.92
CA ASN A 659 39.29 -0.68 -12.93
C ASN A 659 38.47 -0.11 -14.10
N ILE A 660 38.65 1.17 -14.46
CA ILE A 660 38.06 1.76 -15.66
C ILE A 660 38.51 1.01 -16.91
N LEU A 661 39.81 0.77 -17.08
CA LEU A 661 40.33 0.05 -18.24
C LEU A 661 39.72 -1.36 -18.35
N VAL A 662 39.75 -2.15 -17.28
CA VAL A 662 39.16 -3.50 -17.29
C VAL A 662 37.66 -3.47 -17.57
N THR A 663 36.92 -2.55 -16.94
CA THR A 663 35.47 -2.44 -17.09
C THR A 663 35.08 -1.98 -18.50
N VAL A 664 35.79 -0.99 -19.06
CA VAL A 664 35.59 -0.52 -20.43
C VAL A 664 35.91 -1.63 -21.43
N THR A 665 37.06 -2.30 -21.30
CA THR A 665 37.40 -3.44 -22.16
C THR A 665 36.32 -4.50 -22.11
N ARG A 666 35.83 -4.85 -20.91
CA ARG A 666 34.76 -5.84 -20.79
C ARG A 666 33.45 -5.38 -21.44
N LEU A 667 32.92 -4.22 -21.05
CA LEU A 667 31.56 -3.81 -21.43
C LEU A 667 31.45 -3.17 -22.82
N VAL A 668 32.57 -2.69 -23.37
CA VAL A 668 32.61 -2.04 -24.69
C VAL A 668 33.22 -2.94 -25.76
N ILE A 669 34.23 -3.76 -25.42
CA ILE A 669 34.93 -4.58 -26.41
C ILE A 669 34.46 -6.04 -26.36
N LEU A 670 34.42 -6.66 -25.18
CA LEU A 670 34.11 -8.10 -25.05
C LEU A 670 32.61 -8.39 -25.02
N GLU A 671 31.82 -7.50 -24.42
CA GLU A 671 30.37 -7.69 -24.22
C GLU A 671 29.54 -6.48 -24.76
N PRO A 672 29.74 -6.04 -26.03
CA PRO A 672 29.16 -4.81 -26.58
C PRO A 672 27.63 -4.81 -26.68
N GLU A 673 26.99 -5.99 -26.65
CA GLU A 673 25.53 -6.12 -26.76
C GLU A 673 24.86 -6.44 -25.42
N SER A 674 25.63 -6.68 -24.36
CA SER A 674 25.07 -6.98 -23.05
C SER A 674 24.52 -5.72 -22.38
N ASN A 675 23.29 -5.80 -21.87
CA ASN A 675 22.63 -4.87 -20.95
C ASN A 675 22.15 -3.49 -21.48
N VAL A 676 22.84 -2.84 -22.43
CA VAL A 676 22.40 -1.54 -23.00
C VAL A 676 22.82 -1.42 -24.48
N PRO A 677 22.17 -2.12 -25.44
CA PRO A 677 22.61 -2.15 -26.84
C PRO A 677 22.44 -0.81 -27.58
N GLU A 678 21.55 0.05 -27.08
CA GLU A 678 21.22 1.35 -27.69
C GLU A 678 22.33 2.39 -27.52
N LEU A 679 23.16 2.26 -26.47
CA LEU A 679 24.23 3.21 -26.18
C LEU A 679 25.50 2.85 -26.95
N LYS A 680 25.84 3.67 -27.95
CA LYS A 680 26.97 3.45 -28.88
C LYS A 680 28.07 4.52 -28.74
N GLY A 681 29.24 4.21 -29.28
CA GLY A 681 30.38 5.13 -29.41
C GLY A 681 30.94 5.62 -28.06
N TYR A 682 31.44 6.86 -28.03
CA TYR A 682 32.10 7.43 -26.85
C TYR A 682 31.18 7.51 -25.62
N ARG A 683 29.86 7.65 -25.81
CA ARG A 683 28.89 7.70 -24.69
C ARG A 683 28.86 6.39 -23.91
N ARG A 684 29.04 5.25 -24.60
CA ARG A 684 29.16 3.93 -23.96
C ARG A 684 30.42 3.83 -23.11
N VAL A 685 31.54 4.38 -23.59
CA VAL A 685 32.79 4.45 -22.83
C VAL A 685 32.59 5.28 -21.56
N ILE A 686 31.95 6.45 -21.66
CA ILE A 686 31.66 7.28 -20.48
C ILE A 686 30.73 6.54 -19.49
N ALA A 687 29.68 5.86 -19.96
CA ALA A 687 28.80 5.09 -19.08
C ALA A 687 29.51 3.89 -18.43
N ALA A 688 30.41 3.22 -19.14
CA ALA A 688 31.24 2.16 -18.59
C ALA A 688 32.21 2.70 -17.52
N SER A 689 32.78 3.89 -17.70
CA SER A 689 33.58 4.57 -16.67
C SER A 689 32.73 4.96 -15.45
N GLU A 690 31.54 5.54 -15.67
CA GLU A 690 30.59 5.88 -14.59
C GLU A 690 30.16 4.63 -13.80
N THR A 691 30.06 3.48 -14.46
CA THR A 691 29.76 2.19 -13.83
C THR A 691 30.79 1.82 -12.75
N VAL A 692 32.06 2.16 -12.95
CA VAL A 692 33.12 1.95 -11.94
C VAL A 692 32.88 2.82 -10.72
N ILE A 693 32.46 4.07 -10.89
CA ILE A 693 32.16 4.99 -9.77
C ILE A 693 30.97 4.45 -8.95
N ILE A 694 29.94 3.92 -9.62
CA ILE A 694 28.78 3.30 -8.95
C ILE A 694 29.20 2.09 -8.14
N ARG A 695 30.00 1.18 -8.71
CA ARG A 695 30.52 -0.01 -8.00
C ARG A 695 31.48 0.37 -6.88
N LEU A 696 32.31 1.38 -7.07
CA LEU A 696 33.20 1.92 -6.04
C LEU A 696 32.38 2.44 -4.85
N ALA A 697 31.31 3.19 -5.08
CA ALA A 697 30.42 3.66 -4.03
C ALA A 697 29.80 2.50 -3.23
N ALA A 698 29.32 1.45 -3.91
CA ALA A 698 28.79 0.25 -3.26
C ALA A 698 29.87 -0.46 -2.42
N ASN A 699 31.04 -0.73 -2.99
CA ASN A 699 32.13 -1.38 -2.25
C ASN A 699 32.64 -0.52 -1.09
N LEU A 700 32.66 0.81 -1.22
CA LEU A 700 33.03 1.73 -0.13
C LEU A 700 32.04 1.62 1.01
N GLY A 701 30.75 1.59 0.70
CA GLY A 701 29.69 1.38 1.68
C GLY A 701 29.86 0.06 2.44
N LYS A 702 30.20 -1.02 1.73
CA LYS A 702 30.49 -2.34 2.32
C LYS A 702 31.68 -2.29 3.27
N LEU A 703 32.83 -1.75 2.82
CA LEU A 703 34.02 -1.62 3.65
C LEU A 703 33.74 -0.75 4.87
N TYR A 704 33.09 0.40 4.68
CA TYR A 704 32.67 1.27 5.79
C TYR A 704 31.75 0.55 6.78
N GLY A 705 30.82 -0.28 6.30
CA GLY A 705 29.97 -1.11 7.14
C GLY A 705 30.75 -2.10 8.02
N LEU A 706 31.71 -2.80 7.43
CA LEU A 706 32.58 -3.73 8.17
C LEU A 706 33.41 -3.00 9.24
N LEU A 707 34.04 -1.89 8.86
CA LEU A 707 34.88 -1.08 9.76
C LEU A 707 34.08 -0.48 10.92
N SER A 708 32.93 0.12 10.62
CA SER A 708 32.08 0.76 11.64
C SER A 708 31.54 -0.22 12.67
N ARG A 709 31.30 -1.49 12.28
CA ARG A 709 30.88 -2.57 13.18
C ARG A 709 32.03 -3.34 13.85
N LYS A 710 33.28 -2.99 13.56
CA LYS A 710 34.49 -3.69 14.02
C LYS A 710 34.58 -5.15 13.55
N ASP A 711 34.00 -5.45 12.40
CA ASP A 711 34.00 -6.78 11.76
C ASP A 711 35.26 -6.97 10.87
N TRP A 712 36.46 -6.75 11.44
CA TRP A 712 37.73 -6.70 10.71
C TRP A 712 38.11 -8.02 10.02
N ASP A 713 37.75 -9.15 10.63
CA ASP A 713 38.05 -10.50 10.12
C ASP A 713 37.36 -10.81 8.78
N TYR A 714 36.31 -10.03 8.47
CA TYR A 714 35.53 -10.16 7.25
C TYR A 714 36.02 -9.26 6.10
N ILE A 715 37.11 -8.50 6.29
CA ILE A 715 37.76 -7.79 5.17
C ILE A 715 38.28 -8.83 4.15
N GLY A 716 38.04 -8.57 2.85
CA GLY A 716 38.32 -9.52 1.77
C GLY A 716 37.24 -10.58 1.56
N TRP A 717 36.19 -10.63 2.39
CA TRP A 717 35.03 -11.48 2.13
C TRP A 717 34.03 -10.80 1.19
N ARG A 718 33.31 -11.63 0.44
CA ARG A 718 32.27 -11.24 -0.52
C ARG A 718 31.02 -12.05 -0.23
N PHE A 719 29.88 -11.37 -0.16
CA PHE A 719 28.57 -12.00 -0.14
C PHE A 719 28.08 -12.19 -1.58
N ASP A 720 27.65 -13.41 -1.91
CA ASP A 720 27.01 -13.74 -3.18
C ASP A 720 26.01 -14.87 -2.93
N TYR A 721 24.72 -14.53 -2.96
CA TYR A 721 23.62 -15.47 -2.75
C TYR A 721 23.55 -16.60 -3.79
N GLN A 722 24.32 -16.51 -4.88
CA GLN A 722 24.47 -17.57 -5.89
C GLN A 722 25.64 -18.50 -5.61
N THR A 723 26.43 -18.24 -4.55
CA THR A 723 27.48 -19.15 -4.08
C THR A 723 26.89 -20.53 -3.75
N GLY A 724 27.55 -21.58 -4.23
CA GLY A 724 27.05 -22.96 -4.14
C GLY A 724 25.96 -23.29 -5.16
N ARG A 725 25.58 -22.37 -6.04
CA ARG A 725 24.58 -22.55 -7.10
C ARG A 725 25.22 -22.38 -8.47
N PHE A 726 24.63 -23.00 -9.49
CA PHE A 726 25.09 -22.91 -10.89
C PHE A 726 26.60 -23.15 -11.08
N GLY A 727 27.20 -24.05 -10.29
CA GLY A 727 28.62 -24.39 -10.36
C GLY A 727 29.57 -23.25 -9.99
N ASP A 728 29.18 -22.33 -9.10
CA ASP A 728 30.00 -21.18 -8.66
C ASP A 728 30.41 -20.22 -9.79
N ARG A 729 29.67 -20.22 -10.91
CA ARG A 729 30.00 -19.42 -12.11
C ARG A 729 30.19 -17.93 -11.79
N PHE A 730 29.28 -17.34 -11.02
CA PHE A 730 29.31 -15.90 -10.71
C PHE A 730 30.47 -15.53 -9.78
N LYS A 731 30.65 -16.27 -8.69
CA LYS A 731 31.84 -16.21 -7.83
C LYS A 731 33.14 -16.31 -8.63
N ASN A 732 33.25 -17.23 -9.58
CA ASN A 732 34.44 -17.39 -10.41
C ASN A 732 34.67 -16.22 -11.38
N ILE A 733 33.60 -15.69 -11.99
CA ILE A 733 33.67 -14.48 -12.83
C ILE A 733 34.14 -13.28 -12.00
N THR A 734 33.60 -13.10 -10.79
CA THR A 734 33.97 -12.01 -9.90
C THR A 734 35.44 -12.11 -9.49
N ARG A 735 35.90 -13.29 -9.04
CA ARG A 735 37.32 -13.53 -8.70
C ARG A 735 38.26 -13.27 -9.88
N GLN A 736 37.90 -13.73 -11.07
CA GLN A 736 38.70 -13.51 -12.26
C GLN A 736 38.77 -12.00 -12.61
N SER A 737 37.67 -11.28 -12.43
CA SER A 737 37.65 -9.82 -12.58
C SER A 737 38.55 -9.14 -11.53
N SER A 738 38.42 -9.50 -10.25
CA SER A 738 39.26 -8.96 -9.16
C SER A 738 40.74 -9.17 -9.45
N LYS A 739 41.12 -10.39 -9.85
CA LYS A 739 42.49 -10.77 -10.24
C LYS A 739 43.00 -9.95 -11.42
N THR A 740 42.20 -9.83 -12.48
CA THR A 740 42.60 -9.10 -13.70
C THR A 740 42.82 -7.62 -13.38
N THR A 741 41.91 -7.00 -12.63
CA THR A 741 42.07 -5.60 -12.20
C THR A 741 43.26 -5.42 -11.28
N PHE A 742 43.52 -6.35 -10.36
CA PHE A 742 44.68 -6.29 -9.47
C PHE A 742 45.99 -6.40 -10.25
N SER A 743 46.11 -7.39 -11.15
CA SER A 743 47.30 -7.57 -11.98
C SER A 743 47.58 -6.37 -12.88
N LEU A 744 46.53 -5.80 -13.49
CA LEU A 744 46.68 -4.60 -14.31
C LEU A 744 47.12 -3.39 -13.47
N TRP A 745 46.55 -3.22 -12.28
CA TRP A 745 46.98 -2.17 -11.35
C TRP A 745 48.46 -2.29 -11.00
N VAL A 746 48.92 -3.49 -10.60
CA VAL A 746 50.35 -3.73 -10.30
C VAL A 746 51.23 -3.43 -11.51
N LEU A 747 50.83 -3.86 -12.71
CA LEU A 747 51.55 -3.57 -13.95
C LEU A 747 51.65 -2.07 -14.22
N LEU A 748 50.55 -1.32 -14.06
CA LEU A 748 50.53 0.13 -14.25
C LEU A 748 51.46 0.82 -13.24
N VAL A 749 51.44 0.40 -11.97
CA VAL A 749 52.34 0.94 -10.94
C VAL A 749 53.81 0.70 -11.31
N LEU A 750 54.17 -0.52 -11.74
CA LEU A 750 55.54 -0.84 -12.17
C LEU A 750 55.99 -0.04 -13.38
N LEU A 751 55.12 0.11 -14.39
CA LEU A 751 55.42 0.90 -15.59
C LEU A 751 55.57 2.39 -15.27
N THR A 752 54.66 2.97 -14.50
CA THR A 752 54.71 4.38 -14.11
C THR A 752 55.93 4.65 -13.23
N PHE A 753 56.23 3.77 -12.28
CA PHE A 753 57.42 3.90 -11.45
C PHE A 753 58.72 3.76 -12.25
N SER A 754 58.82 2.77 -13.14
CA SER A 754 59.99 2.61 -14.02
C SER A 754 60.16 3.81 -14.94
N TYR A 755 59.07 4.36 -15.47
CA TYR A 755 59.10 5.56 -16.31
C TYR A 755 59.60 6.77 -15.52
N ILE A 756 59.11 6.96 -14.28
CA ILE A 756 59.55 8.05 -13.41
C ILE A 756 61.01 7.86 -13.04
N ARG A 757 61.45 6.65 -12.64
CA ARG A 757 62.84 6.35 -12.26
C ARG A 757 63.83 6.53 -13.42
N PHE A 758 63.43 6.11 -14.62
CA PHE A 758 64.24 6.29 -15.82
C PHE A 758 64.34 7.77 -16.21
N ASN A 759 63.24 8.51 -16.06
CA ASN A 759 63.23 9.93 -16.34
C ASN A 759 63.78 10.80 -15.21
N THR A 760 63.85 10.36 -13.95
CA THR A 760 64.54 11.09 -12.87
C THR A 760 66.03 11.22 -13.14
N HIS A 761 66.68 10.22 -13.76
CA HIS A 761 68.06 10.36 -14.25
C HIS A 761 68.21 11.33 -15.44
N LYS A 762 67.14 11.58 -16.20
CA LYS A 762 67.09 12.65 -17.22
C LYS A 762 66.70 14.00 -16.62
N LEU A 763 65.87 14.01 -15.59
CA LEU A 763 65.38 15.20 -14.89
C LEU A 763 66.46 15.79 -13.99
N GLU A 764 67.32 15.00 -13.35
CA GLU A 764 68.51 15.51 -12.63
C GLU A 764 69.44 16.26 -13.60
N ARG A 765 69.60 15.76 -14.84
CA ARG A 765 70.34 16.45 -15.92
C ARG A 765 69.64 17.68 -16.50
N ILE A 766 68.32 17.80 -16.33
CA ILE A 766 67.54 18.99 -16.75
C ILE A 766 67.46 20.01 -15.61
N LEU A 767 67.47 19.55 -14.35
CA LEU A 767 67.44 20.38 -13.14
C LEU A 767 68.80 21.02 -12.82
N GLU A 768 69.92 20.42 -13.26
CA GLU A 768 71.23 21.11 -13.27
C GLU A 768 71.33 22.22 -14.32
N TYR A 769 70.35 22.33 -15.24
CA TYR A 769 70.42 23.27 -16.36
C TYR A 769 69.46 24.45 -16.29
N ASP A 770 68.69 24.65 -15.20
CA ASP A 770 67.84 25.84 -15.14
C ASP A 770 67.44 26.28 -13.71
N GLU A 771 68.32 27.04 -13.06
CA GLU A 771 67.99 27.85 -11.86
C GLU A 771 66.80 28.82 -12.11
N ASN A 772 66.42 29.10 -13.36
CA ASN A 772 65.30 29.99 -13.66
C ASN A 772 63.91 29.35 -13.52
N ILE A 773 63.78 28.02 -13.55
CA ILE A 773 62.45 27.38 -13.45
C ILE A 773 62.00 27.28 -11.99
N LEU A 774 62.91 27.00 -11.06
CA LEU A 774 62.60 27.00 -9.62
C LEU A 774 62.11 28.39 -9.17
N ARG A 775 62.71 29.47 -9.69
CA ARG A 775 62.30 30.86 -9.42
C ARG A 775 60.91 31.19 -9.97
N LYS A 776 60.50 30.55 -11.08
CA LYS A 776 59.16 30.71 -11.68
C LYS A 776 58.08 29.86 -11.00
N VAL A 777 58.44 28.71 -10.40
CA VAL A 777 57.49 27.86 -9.67
C VAL A 777 57.20 28.39 -8.26
N THR A 778 58.18 28.99 -7.57
CA THR A 778 57.95 29.66 -6.28
C THR A 778 56.96 30.83 -6.43
N LEU A 779 57.05 31.58 -7.53
CA LEU A 779 56.09 32.66 -7.85
C LEU A 779 54.65 32.18 -8.07
N VAL A 780 54.43 30.92 -8.50
CA VAL A 780 53.09 30.34 -8.73
C VAL A 780 52.49 29.75 -7.46
N ILE A 781 53.33 29.30 -6.51
CA ILE A 781 52.89 28.78 -5.21
C ILE A 781 52.57 29.94 -4.25
N ASP A 782 53.35 31.01 -4.25
CA ASP A 782 53.06 32.22 -3.45
C ASP A 782 51.78 32.93 -3.93
N SER A 783 51.49 32.88 -5.24
CA SER A 783 50.23 33.41 -5.77
C SER A 783 49.04 32.51 -5.45
N TYR A 784 49.19 31.19 -5.32
CA TYR A 784 48.09 30.30 -4.90
C TYR A 784 47.72 30.47 -3.41
N GLU A 785 48.69 30.71 -2.52
CA GLU A 785 48.40 31.05 -1.12
C GLU A 785 47.78 32.45 -0.95
N TYR A 786 48.19 33.41 -1.80
CA TYR A 786 47.57 34.74 -1.86
C TYR A 786 46.10 34.68 -2.33
N TRP A 787 45.78 33.90 -3.37
CA TRP A 787 44.42 33.73 -3.88
C TRP A 787 43.52 32.90 -2.95
N ARG A 788 44.08 31.96 -2.18
CA ARG A 788 43.34 31.16 -1.19
C ARG A 788 42.89 31.99 0.01
N ASN A 789 43.67 32.99 0.42
CA ASN A 789 43.35 33.86 1.56
C ASN A 789 42.36 34.98 1.22
N ILE A 790 42.22 35.38 -0.05
CA ILE A 790 41.23 36.38 -0.49
C ILE A 790 39.83 35.76 -0.69
N ALA A 791 39.73 34.45 -0.92
CA ALA A 791 38.45 33.77 -1.15
C ALA A 791 37.64 33.48 0.13
N TYR A 792 38.12 33.90 1.31
CA TYR A 792 37.47 33.62 2.60
C TYR A 792 36.87 34.84 3.31
N ASP A 793 36.97 36.04 2.74
CA ASP A 793 36.36 37.24 3.35
C ASP A 793 35.43 37.96 2.38
N LYS A 794 34.27 38.35 2.90
CA LYS A 794 33.15 38.95 2.16
C LYS A 794 33.48 40.39 1.73
N ASP A 795 32.87 40.77 0.61
CA ASP A 795 32.43 42.13 0.25
C ASP A 795 33.37 43.29 0.60
N GLN A 796 34.24 43.70 -0.32
CA GLN A 796 34.36 45.10 -0.78
C GLN A 796 35.49 45.30 -1.82
N VAL A 797 35.13 46.05 -2.88
CA VAL A 797 35.94 47.00 -3.68
C VAL A 797 37.43 46.71 -3.86
N ILE A 798 37.83 46.37 -5.09
CA ILE A 798 39.19 46.62 -5.60
C ILE A 798 39.09 47.42 -6.91
N LEU A 799 39.37 48.71 -6.80
CA LEU A 799 39.88 49.55 -7.88
C LEU A 799 41.31 49.94 -7.48
N LEU A 800 42.22 49.88 -8.47
CA LEU A 800 43.58 50.46 -8.49
C LEU A 800 44.69 49.74 -7.73
N GLN A 801 45.53 49.01 -8.47
CA GLN A 801 47.00 49.23 -8.55
C GLN A 801 47.64 48.16 -9.46
N LEU A 802 47.59 48.37 -10.78
CA LEU A 802 48.37 47.58 -11.76
C LEU A 802 48.88 48.50 -12.87
N SER A 803 49.75 49.46 -12.53
CA SER A 803 50.37 50.35 -13.51
C SER A 803 51.90 50.35 -13.55
N GLU A 804 52.59 49.38 -12.93
CA GLU A 804 54.07 49.47 -12.87
C GLU A 804 54.85 48.33 -13.52
N HIS A 805 54.23 47.25 -14.03
CA HIS A 805 55.02 46.07 -14.45
C HIS A 805 54.61 45.39 -15.76
N PHE A 806 53.93 46.08 -16.69
CA PHE A 806 53.64 45.51 -18.02
C PHE A 806 54.04 46.45 -19.15
N ASP A 807 54.77 45.90 -20.12
CA ASP A 807 54.99 46.49 -21.44
C ASP A 807 53.65 46.59 -22.19
N ALA A 808 53.49 47.64 -22.98
CA ALA A 808 52.20 48.07 -23.56
C ALA A 808 51.50 46.99 -24.41
N ASP A 809 52.25 46.11 -25.09
CA ASP A 809 51.67 45.03 -25.92
C ASP A 809 51.12 43.85 -25.09
N SER A 810 51.63 43.66 -23.88
CA SER A 810 51.16 42.61 -22.96
C SER A 810 49.93 43.01 -22.14
N TYR A 811 49.67 44.31 -22.00
CA TYR A 811 48.47 44.82 -21.33
C TYR A 811 47.21 44.59 -22.17
N GLU A 812 47.28 44.80 -23.49
CA GLU A 812 46.13 44.57 -24.38
C GLU A 812 45.76 43.08 -24.47
N GLN A 813 46.76 42.19 -24.50
CA GLN A 813 46.56 40.74 -24.44
C GLN A 813 46.01 40.25 -23.09
N ALA A 814 46.44 40.85 -21.98
CA ALA A 814 45.91 40.54 -20.66
C ALA A 814 44.46 41.01 -20.50
N VAL A 815 44.13 42.21 -20.98
CA VAL A 815 42.76 42.74 -21.00
C VAL A 815 41.85 41.88 -21.87
N GLN A 816 42.31 41.45 -23.05
CA GLN A 816 41.53 40.57 -23.93
C GLN A 816 41.31 39.18 -23.32
N THR A 817 42.30 38.64 -22.61
CA THR A 817 42.20 37.34 -21.93
C THR A 817 41.27 37.41 -20.72
N ILE A 818 41.34 38.48 -19.93
CA ILE A 818 40.44 38.73 -18.80
C ILE A 818 39.00 38.95 -19.29
N ARG A 819 38.82 39.70 -20.38
CA ARG A 819 37.51 39.93 -21.01
C ARG A 819 36.90 38.62 -21.51
N ASN A 820 37.68 37.76 -22.16
CA ASN A 820 37.22 36.43 -22.62
C ASN A 820 36.94 35.46 -21.46
N THR A 821 37.74 35.51 -20.39
CA THR A 821 37.56 34.66 -19.20
C THR A 821 36.33 35.09 -18.40
N LEU A 822 36.10 36.39 -18.25
CA LEU A 822 34.88 36.92 -17.63
C LEU A 822 33.64 36.62 -18.49
N LEU A 823 33.74 36.68 -19.82
CA LEU A 823 32.66 36.28 -20.73
C LEU A 823 32.33 34.78 -20.58
N GLU A 824 33.35 33.91 -20.50
CA GLU A 824 33.15 32.46 -20.24
C GLU A 824 32.55 32.20 -18.86
N MET A 825 32.95 32.95 -17.83
CA MET A 825 32.38 32.82 -16.48
C MET A 825 30.92 33.30 -16.43
N PHE A 826 30.59 34.39 -17.12
CA PHE A 826 29.23 34.93 -17.21
C PHE A 826 28.30 33.98 -18.00
N LEU A 827 28.82 33.30 -19.03
CA LEU A 827 28.09 32.29 -19.81
C LEU A 827 27.95 30.94 -19.08
N ARG A 828 28.82 30.62 -18.12
CA ARG A 828 28.74 29.40 -17.29
C ARG A 828 27.92 29.57 -16.00
N ALA A 829 27.70 30.81 -15.55
CA ALA A 829 26.80 31.11 -14.45
C ALA A 829 25.34 30.99 -14.94
N LYS A 830 24.72 29.82 -14.76
CA LYS A 830 23.26 29.68 -14.91
C LYS A 830 22.58 30.60 -13.88
N PRO A 831 21.77 31.60 -14.27
CA PRO A 831 20.92 32.25 -13.31
C PRO A 831 19.89 31.22 -12.85
N THR A 832 19.96 30.89 -11.57
CA THR A 832 18.90 30.12 -10.91
C THR A 832 17.78 31.11 -10.65
N ILE A 833 16.71 31.04 -11.43
CA ILE A 833 15.47 31.75 -11.10
C ILE A 833 14.87 31.01 -9.90
N VAL A 834 14.99 31.62 -8.72
CA VAL A 834 14.20 31.25 -7.55
C VAL A 834 12.82 31.86 -7.74
N VAL A 835 11.84 31.03 -8.08
CA VAL A 835 10.43 31.42 -7.98
C VAL A 835 10.02 31.25 -6.52
N ASN A 836 10.04 32.33 -5.75
CA ASN A 836 9.31 32.38 -4.50
C ASN A 836 7.85 32.69 -4.84
N ASN A 837 6.98 31.68 -4.69
CA ASN A 837 5.54 31.90 -4.69
C ASN A 837 5.14 32.54 -3.36
N SER A 838 5.07 33.86 -3.34
CA SER A 838 4.20 34.62 -2.44
C SER A 838 3.43 35.61 -3.28
N TYR A 839 2.13 35.36 -3.41
CA TYR A 839 1.16 36.31 -3.96
C TYR A 839 1.15 37.57 -3.07
N GLU A 840 1.43 38.73 -3.65
CA GLU A 840 0.56 39.92 -3.67
C GLU A 840 1.32 41.13 -4.25
N ASP A 841 0.57 41.94 -5.00
CA ASP A 841 0.84 43.29 -5.48
C ASP A 841 1.68 43.52 -6.77
N GLU A 842 0.95 44.05 -7.76
CA GLU A 842 1.43 44.75 -8.94
C GLU A 842 2.40 45.87 -8.56
N HIS A 843 3.60 45.95 -9.17
CA HIS A 843 4.18 47.21 -9.65
C HIS A 843 5.47 47.01 -10.48
N ASN A 844 5.50 47.72 -11.61
CA ASN A 844 6.59 48.05 -12.54
C ASN A 844 8.04 47.76 -12.11
N LEU A 845 8.71 46.87 -12.85
CA LEU A 845 10.19 46.76 -12.87
C LEU A 845 10.77 47.87 -13.77
N GLY A 846 11.27 48.94 -13.16
CA GLY A 846 12.14 49.90 -13.82
C GLY A 846 13.58 49.38 -13.84
N PHE A 847 14.18 49.23 -15.03
CA PHE A 847 15.62 49.04 -15.18
C PHE A 847 16.31 50.41 -15.12
N SER A 848 17.25 50.58 -14.19
CA SER A 848 18.10 51.77 -14.15
C SER A 848 19.11 51.72 -15.31
N ASN A 849 19.02 52.74 -16.17
CA ASN A 849 19.97 53.17 -17.21
C ASN A 849 21.20 52.28 -17.45
N ASN A 850 21.09 51.40 -18.43
CA ASN A 850 22.21 51.06 -19.32
C ASN A 850 21.61 50.97 -20.73
N GLU A 851 22.04 51.86 -21.63
CA GLU A 851 21.67 51.82 -23.05
C GLU A 851 22.23 50.53 -23.65
N ILE A 852 21.36 49.66 -24.14
CA ILE A 852 21.75 48.48 -24.90
C ILE A 852 21.99 48.96 -26.33
N ASP A 853 23.21 48.77 -26.83
CA ASP A 853 23.56 49.08 -28.21
C ASP A 853 22.94 48.08 -29.21
N ASP A 854 22.96 48.44 -30.50
CA ASP A 854 22.36 47.63 -31.57
C ASP A 854 22.95 46.20 -31.65
N GLU A 855 24.17 46.00 -31.16
CA GLU A 855 24.83 44.69 -31.11
C GLU A 855 24.36 43.84 -29.92
N GLY A 856 24.14 44.45 -28.75
CA GLY A 856 23.50 43.80 -27.60
C GLY A 856 22.06 43.40 -27.87
N THR A 857 21.34 44.20 -28.66
CA THR A 857 19.97 43.91 -29.09
C THR A 857 19.91 42.66 -29.96
N LYS A 858 20.84 42.51 -30.91
CA LYS A 858 20.93 41.35 -31.80
C LYS A 858 21.32 40.06 -31.08
N LYS A 859 22.22 40.14 -30.09
CA LYS A 859 22.57 39.00 -29.22
C LYS A 859 21.43 38.56 -28.30
N LEU A 860 20.59 39.50 -27.86
CA LEU A 860 19.40 39.20 -27.08
C LEU A 860 18.32 38.51 -27.93
N GLU A 861 18.10 38.98 -29.15
CA GLU A 861 17.22 38.30 -30.13
C GLU A 861 17.72 36.88 -30.45
N ASP A 862 19.02 36.70 -30.69
CA ASP A 862 19.61 35.39 -30.98
C ASP A 862 19.51 34.42 -29.78
N ALA A 863 19.74 34.92 -28.55
CA ALA A 863 19.63 34.12 -27.34
C ALA A 863 18.18 33.69 -27.03
N LEU A 864 17.20 34.53 -27.37
CA LEU A 864 15.78 34.25 -27.13
C LEU A 864 15.16 33.36 -28.23
N CYS A 865 15.68 33.43 -29.47
CA CYS A 865 15.33 32.50 -30.56
C CYS A 865 15.74 31.04 -30.26
N ILE A 866 16.79 30.81 -29.47
CA ILE A 866 17.26 29.46 -29.12
C ILE A 866 16.24 28.66 -28.27
N ASN A 867 15.32 29.33 -27.57
CA ASN A 867 14.38 28.67 -26.64
C ASN A 867 12.90 28.65 -27.06
N ASN A 868 12.55 29.10 -28.28
CA ASN A 868 11.19 28.99 -28.87
C ASN A 868 10.00 29.52 -28.02
N LEU A 869 10.25 30.30 -26.97
CA LEU A 869 9.23 30.75 -26.01
C LEU A 869 8.60 32.11 -26.37
N LEU A 870 9.23 32.87 -27.24
CA LEU A 870 8.90 34.27 -27.52
C LEU A 870 8.28 34.39 -28.93
N THR A 871 7.11 35.04 -29.04
CA THR A 871 6.40 35.20 -30.32
C THR A 871 6.63 36.56 -30.94
N SER A 872 6.79 37.64 -30.16
CA SER A 872 7.23 38.94 -30.67
C SER A 872 7.87 39.83 -29.59
N LEU A 873 8.83 40.65 -30.01
CA LEU A 873 9.49 41.69 -29.22
C LEU A 873 9.40 43.02 -30.00
N VAL A 874 8.89 44.09 -29.38
CA VAL A 874 8.81 45.42 -30.03
C VAL A 874 9.69 46.42 -29.27
N LEU A 875 10.64 47.02 -29.98
CA LEU A 875 11.56 48.03 -29.47
C LEU A 875 11.26 49.40 -30.08
N SER A 876 11.44 50.46 -29.29
CA SER A 876 11.39 51.87 -29.72
C SER A 876 12.44 52.62 -28.92
N ASP A 877 13.34 53.33 -29.60
CA ASP A 877 14.40 54.16 -29.00
C ASP A 877 15.24 53.40 -27.94
N GLY A 878 15.71 52.20 -28.29
CA GLY A 878 16.58 51.38 -27.43
C GLY A 878 15.90 50.81 -26.18
N ARG A 879 14.57 50.90 -26.07
CA ARG A 879 13.80 50.38 -24.93
C ARG A 879 12.74 49.37 -25.37
N VAL A 880 12.56 48.33 -24.54
CA VAL A 880 11.54 47.30 -24.75
C VAL A 880 10.17 47.88 -24.46
N LYS A 881 9.32 47.94 -25.49
CA LYS A 881 7.97 48.50 -25.39
C LYS A 881 6.91 47.42 -25.16
N SER A 882 7.08 46.24 -25.74
CA SER A 882 6.24 45.07 -25.44
C SER A 882 6.95 43.74 -25.76
N VAL A 883 6.57 42.70 -25.01
CA VAL A 883 7.05 41.31 -25.17
C VAL A 883 5.82 40.38 -25.18
N SER A 884 5.70 39.51 -26.18
CA SER A 884 4.64 38.50 -26.28
C SER A 884 5.23 37.08 -26.27
N TYR A 885 4.62 36.18 -25.49
CA TYR A 885 5.03 34.78 -25.36
C TYR A 885 4.01 33.83 -25.99
N LYS A 886 4.46 32.63 -26.37
CA LYS A 886 3.59 31.56 -26.88
C LYS A 886 2.78 30.97 -25.72
N ASN A 887 1.49 31.26 -25.71
CA ASN A 887 0.54 30.69 -24.74
C ASN A 887 0.41 29.17 -24.96
N THR A 888 0.88 28.36 -24.02
CA THR A 888 0.31 27.03 -23.76
C THR A 888 -0.24 27.03 -22.34
N LEU A 889 -1.57 27.06 -22.27
CA LEU A 889 -2.41 26.98 -21.09
C LEU A 889 -2.29 25.62 -20.37
N SER A 890 -2.56 25.73 -19.05
CA SER A 890 -2.98 24.73 -18.04
C SER A 890 -2.08 23.54 -17.72
#